data_AF-A0A351WJM1-F1
#
_entry.id   AF-A0A351WJM1-F1
#
_cell.length_a   1.000
_cell.length_b   1.000
_cell.length_c   1.000
_cell.angle_alpha   90.00
_cell.angle_beta   90.00
_cell.angle_gamma   90.00
#
_symmetry.space_group_name_H-M   'P 1'
#
loop_
_entity.id
_entity.type
_entity.pdbx_description
1 polymer ?
#
loop_
_entity_poly.entity_id
_entity_poly.type
_entity_poly.pdbx_seq_one_letter_code
_entity_poly.pdbx_strand_id
1 'polypeptide(L)'
;MSFNAVVCPFIAVACLSMVAAAKGDIVDPRYSNTIAQATAYITNAMAEQQVTGCSVALLDDQTVVWAQGFGLADAEAGLPATTSTVFHIGSVSKAFTAAAVLQYVGEDLLNLDEPLTNILPSLSWKLRYPSARPITLRDVLSHHSGLPGDLLRGGFVTRPMDNGYANITNDLAQTYPIFEPDTVYSYCNVGFVLAEAVIEAAAQSQGDFRPFTELVDSRIFEALGMEATSYLKDKPAIVDSLAVPYVAGQREPEEFISIYGTGSMYSRPTDLALFMSALFRGGAPILSNELFQAMVTDQSSNSLYDAWLWLKTGLGWDTVRDPRLDYAGRLCFKTGGTMAYSAMMELLLDHKLGVAIMTSSSCDIPVSGAPFILQRALYDKTGIPWPTNAVAFPTAAQTVSQVELDALAGIYVGAIGYDVVEANEGTLTYRMNVPENGLEVSNLVLRTNGWFMTDDSPASIVCFTNIHGQDVVLKKTAQGAAILPTILATRYDPPPLSAAWSNRLGKTWVARNIPVCDYMARVGGEPWLTLRQSNGVLHVLTGGYGANRALDPQNDQLAFLVGLNNRGDSSLQILSDGGQDYVLYAGYVFGPAPESLPATMSLTGSIARAGFSEWYEINPAAPAAPVGGVSNVFYELALSGAPSNFLLRLHGDGNVLLDELRGNGGLTVASGRGPLTLEVQPDVDGVQTGSFHVAFNIPLLVREMRKAGNASEIVWQGASNSTFGIESAERLTTADAFVPSITNIAATGLLGLHNQPASPDGALFYRLRDASAPANRLGRVIMLSDFHMSPFANAAITESLRTSAISEWDDLLAAATNGYFTKDATGQSVTTPMLFNSALTNAWAACPQPDGILMGGDFPYYDFGLYYQQVTGDSDPAHWKQLLIKTIGYSLLKINQTWPGAPVYFCMGNNDTYLADYDITVGDAFYADTAASLYDAGLGGLMNYSDFTATFTNAGNYTAPFGTGNVIALQSLYVSANYPRGMAEGSNQLAYLQERLADCDAQGKPAWLLFHIPPGVNAYDTWSHWRTGDTHTVCTDWHADYLQPFCEIVARYSNTVAGIFCGHSHLRNWALINDPSTSNAVAAAQIANGLLFNHGNNPAFSVFTYDRATLALRREYSYSLDYNAWKGRTGSAVWDLRYSESQGYDLADLSPSSLLTAWNNMAVAGSAGYGYYSAEYTGGRTPYAPTTTNWPVYHGALRWILPEQFIENVTSP
;
A
#
# COMPACT_ATOMS: atom_id res chain seq x y z
N MET A 1 4.00 75.07 26.13
CA MET A 1 4.55 74.43 27.34
C MET A 1 4.55 72.93 27.02
N SER A 2 5.65 72.31 26.58
CA SER A 2 6.86 71.91 27.34
C SER A 2 6.51 70.85 28.40
N PHE A 3 7.08 69.62 28.49
CA PHE A 3 8.22 68.91 27.87
C PHE A 3 7.76 67.47 27.45
N ASN A 4 8.27 66.74 26.44
CA ASN A 4 9.63 66.28 26.05
C ASN A 4 10.23 65.08 26.86
N ALA A 5 10.19 63.88 26.23
CA ALA A 5 11.16 62.74 26.22
C ALA A 5 11.67 62.12 27.55
N VAL A 6 11.90 60.80 27.69
CA VAL A 6 12.86 59.95 26.93
C VAL A 6 12.51 58.45 27.01
N VAL A 7 12.94 57.71 25.98
CA VAL A 7 12.84 56.25 25.77
C VAL A 7 13.88 55.45 26.59
N CYS A 8 13.49 54.30 27.15
CA CYS A 8 14.44 53.25 27.56
C CYS A 8 13.78 51.84 27.55
N PRO A 9 14.01 51.01 26.51
CA PRO A 9 13.56 49.62 26.44
C PRO A 9 14.73 48.62 26.63
N PHE A 10 14.40 47.34 26.76
CA PHE A 10 15.33 46.18 26.85
C PHE A 10 16.28 46.14 28.07
N ILE A 11 15.95 45.28 29.05
CA ILE A 11 16.82 44.33 29.78
C ILE A 11 15.87 43.50 30.68
N ALA A 12 15.37 42.36 30.17
CA ALA A 12 14.57 41.38 30.93
C ALA A 12 14.29 40.04 30.21
N VAL A 13 14.50 39.94 28.88
CA VAL A 13 14.14 38.75 28.07
C VAL A 13 15.34 37.84 27.73
N ALA A 14 16.57 38.27 28.03
CA ALA A 14 17.81 37.68 27.50
C ALA A 14 18.33 36.40 28.21
N CYS A 15 17.45 35.55 28.74
CA CYS A 15 17.82 34.24 29.31
C CYS A 15 16.98 33.06 28.80
N LEU A 16 16.09 33.26 27.82
CA LEU A 16 15.26 32.21 27.21
C LEU A 16 15.63 31.91 25.74
N SER A 17 16.71 32.51 25.23
CA SER A 17 17.07 32.50 23.79
C SER A 17 18.49 32.01 23.53
N MET A 18 18.81 30.78 23.93
CA MET A 18 19.97 30.01 23.43
C MET A 18 19.68 28.49 23.38
N VAL A 19 18.63 28.11 22.64
CA VAL A 19 18.60 26.79 22.00
C VAL A 19 18.61 27.04 20.49
N ALA A 20 19.80 27.30 19.95
CA ALA A 20 19.99 27.20 18.50
C ALA A 20 19.82 25.73 18.14
N ALA A 21 18.84 25.40 17.29
CA ALA A 21 18.58 24.04 16.86
C ALA A 21 19.79 23.48 16.10
N ALA A 22 20.65 22.75 16.80
CA ALA A 22 21.77 22.05 16.20
C ALA A 22 21.22 20.90 15.34
N LYS A 23 21.55 20.91 14.04
CA LYS A 23 21.18 19.85 13.08
C LYS A 23 21.97 18.53 13.29
N GLY A 24 22.33 18.20 14.52
CA GLY A 24 23.14 17.04 14.86
C GLY A 24 22.76 16.46 16.21
N ASP A 25 23.30 15.27 16.49
CA ASP A 25 23.02 14.56 17.73
C ASP A 25 23.50 15.36 18.96
N ILE A 26 22.68 15.34 20.01
CA ILE A 26 23.05 15.86 21.32
C ILE A 26 23.53 14.68 22.14
N VAL A 27 24.71 14.77 22.77
CA VAL A 27 25.31 13.70 23.59
C VAL A 27 26.01 14.30 24.80
N ASP A 28 25.48 14.09 25.99
CA ASP A 28 26.14 14.40 27.26
C ASP A 28 26.97 13.19 27.74
N PRO A 29 28.30 13.33 27.95
CA PRO A 29 29.16 12.24 28.43
C PRO A 29 28.71 11.59 29.75
N ARG A 30 27.95 12.30 30.60
CA ARG A 30 27.39 11.77 31.85
C ARG A 30 26.47 10.57 31.63
N TYR A 31 25.83 10.50 30.46
CA TYR A 31 24.88 9.44 30.09
C TYR A 31 25.45 8.48 29.02
N SER A 32 26.77 8.49 28.81
CA SER A 32 27.43 7.71 27.75
C SER A 32 27.12 6.20 27.79
N ASN A 33 26.95 5.62 28.98
CA ASN A 33 26.53 4.23 29.18
C ASN A 33 25.07 4.01 28.77
N THR A 34 24.14 4.84 29.26
CA THR A 34 22.73 4.86 28.83
C THR A 34 22.61 4.94 27.30
N ILE A 35 23.29 5.91 26.69
CA ILE A 35 23.25 6.19 25.25
C ILE A 35 23.76 4.97 24.46
N ALA A 36 24.92 4.42 24.81
CA ALA A 36 25.48 3.25 24.11
C ALA A 36 24.54 2.03 24.16
N GLN A 37 23.93 1.77 25.33
CA GLN A 37 23.00 0.65 25.52
C GLN A 37 21.67 0.88 24.79
N ALA A 38 21.15 2.11 24.81
CA ALA A 38 19.90 2.48 24.16
C ALA A 38 20.03 2.48 22.63
N THR A 39 21.14 2.99 22.08
CA THR A 39 21.45 2.90 20.65
C THR A 39 21.52 1.45 20.18
N ALA A 40 22.20 0.56 20.91
CA ALA A 40 22.24 -0.86 20.56
C ALA A 40 20.84 -1.51 20.62
N TYR A 41 20.04 -1.15 21.62
CA TYR A 41 18.66 -1.62 21.75
C TYR A 41 17.77 -1.18 20.58
N ILE A 42 17.74 0.13 20.28
CA ILE A 42 16.91 0.70 19.20
C ILE A 42 17.32 0.11 17.85
N THR A 43 18.61 0.07 17.52
CA THR A 43 19.08 -0.47 16.24
C THR A 43 18.69 -1.94 16.04
N ASN A 44 18.80 -2.78 17.08
CA ASN A 44 18.38 -4.17 17.01
C ASN A 44 16.86 -4.29 16.83
N ALA A 45 16.09 -3.57 17.65
CA ALA A 45 14.62 -3.62 17.58
C ALA A 45 14.07 -3.08 16.25
N MET A 46 14.71 -2.07 15.64
CA MET A 46 14.36 -1.59 14.31
C MET A 46 14.56 -2.66 13.24
N ALA A 47 15.67 -3.41 13.31
CA ALA A 47 15.94 -4.52 12.39
C ALA A 47 14.97 -5.70 12.58
N GLU A 48 14.63 -6.04 13.84
CA GLU A 48 13.68 -7.11 14.18
C GLU A 48 12.24 -6.79 13.76
N GLN A 49 11.82 -5.53 13.89
CA GLN A 49 10.43 -5.09 13.65
C GLN A 49 10.24 -4.34 12.32
N GLN A 50 11.26 -4.34 11.44
CA GLN A 50 11.24 -3.67 10.13
C GLN A 50 10.85 -2.17 10.19
N VAL A 51 11.36 -1.45 11.19
CA VAL A 51 11.06 -0.02 11.42
C VAL A 51 11.98 0.85 10.59
N THR A 52 11.41 1.69 9.73
CA THR A 52 12.17 2.51 8.78
C THR A 52 12.96 3.63 9.46
N GLY A 53 12.28 4.43 10.30
CA GLY A 53 12.85 5.60 10.97
C GLY A 53 12.45 5.67 12.43
N CYS A 54 13.38 6.13 13.26
CA CYS A 54 13.18 6.37 14.69
C CYS A 54 13.92 7.65 15.12
N SER A 55 13.37 8.39 16.08
CA SER A 55 14.05 9.52 16.72
C SER A 55 13.74 9.57 18.21
N VAL A 56 14.72 9.96 19.01
CA VAL A 56 14.66 9.95 20.48
C VAL A 56 15.22 11.24 21.08
N ALA A 57 14.70 11.65 22.23
CA ALA A 57 15.30 12.65 23.11
C ALA A 57 15.18 12.22 24.60
N LEU A 58 16.26 12.40 25.36
CA LEU A 58 16.34 12.25 26.82
C LEU A 58 16.62 13.63 27.44
N LEU A 59 15.77 14.02 28.38
CA LEU A 59 15.79 15.27 29.12
C LEU A 59 16.24 15.04 30.57
N ASP A 60 17.20 15.83 31.04
CA ASP A 60 17.64 15.92 32.43
C ASP A 60 17.30 17.32 32.97
N ASP A 61 16.26 17.39 33.82
CA ASP A 61 15.63 18.62 34.32
C ASP A 61 15.23 19.61 33.21
N GLN A 62 16.11 20.51 32.81
CA GLN A 62 15.85 21.57 31.81
C GLN A 62 16.71 21.41 30.55
N THR A 63 17.53 20.36 30.46
CA THR A 63 18.55 20.19 29.42
C THR A 63 18.37 18.86 28.71
N VAL A 64 18.21 18.89 27.38
CA VAL A 64 18.28 17.68 26.55
C VAL A 64 19.72 17.16 26.63
N VAL A 65 19.90 15.97 27.21
CA VAL A 65 21.21 15.34 27.42
C VAL A 65 21.52 14.26 26.40
N TRP A 66 20.51 13.78 25.69
CA TRP A 66 20.68 13.00 24.47
C TRP A 66 19.55 13.32 23.50
N ALA A 67 19.87 13.46 22.22
CA ALA A 67 18.88 13.42 21.15
C ALA A 67 19.54 12.87 19.89
N GLN A 68 18.88 11.93 19.22
CA GLN A 68 19.46 11.21 18.09
C GLN A 68 18.37 10.65 17.17
N GLY A 69 18.67 10.57 15.87
CA GLY A 69 17.86 9.84 14.89
C GLY A 69 18.51 8.51 14.46
N PHE A 70 17.69 7.55 14.05
CA PHE A 70 18.09 6.21 13.60
C PHE A 70 17.30 5.81 12.36
N GLY A 71 17.96 5.16 11.40
CA GLY A 71 17.34 4.79 10.13
C GLY A 71 17.01 6.01 9.27
N LEU A 72 15.91 5.94 8.52
CA LEU A 72 15.55 6.89 7.48
C LEU A 72 14.19 7.54 7.79
N ALA A 73 14.09 8.86 7.61
CA ALA A 73 12.83 9.59 7.60
C ALA A 73 12.04 9.33 6.31
N ASP A 74 12.76 9.13 5.20
CA ASP A 74 12.22 8.72 3.89
C ASP A 74 13.22 7.71 3.32
N ALA A 75 12.80 6.44 3.23
CA ALA A 75 13.61 5.33 2.77
C ALA A 75 13.96 5.43 1.29
N GLU A 76 12.98 5.84 0.48
CA GLU A 76 13.17 6.09 -0.94
C GLU A 76 14.19 7.22 -1.12
N ALA A 77 13.95 8.41 -0.55
CA ALA A 77 14.85 9.57 -0.65
C ALA A 77 16.21 9.40 0.02
N GLY A 78 16.41 8.33 0.80
CA GLY A 78 17.63 8.12 1.59
C GLY A 78 17.86 9.20 2.64
N LEU A 79 16.79 9.90 3.05
CA LEU A 79 16.87 10.97 4.03
C LEU A 79 16.98 10.37 5.44
N PRO A 80 18.06 10.64 6.19
CA PRO A 80 18.22 10.09 7.53
C PRO A 80 17.15 10.61 8.48
N ALA A 81 16.69 9.77 9.41
CA ALA A 81 15.99 10.27 10.58
C ALA A 81 16.97 11.07 11.45
N THR A 82 16.53 12.20 11.99
CA THR A 82 17.36 13.13 12.77
C THR A 82 16.61 13.64 14.00
N THR A 83 17.30 14.45 14.81
CA THR A 83 16.72 15.22 15.92
C THR A 83 15.68 16.27 15.48
N SER A 84 15.63 16.59 14.18
CA SER A 84 14.67 17.52 13.56
C SER A 84 13.51 16.82 12.87
N THR A 85 13.58 15.50 12.66
CA THR A 85 12.52 14.74 11.98
C THR A 85 11.24 14.75 12.79
N VAL A 86 10.13 15.07 12.12
CA VAL A 86 8.78 15.15 12.68
C VAL A 86 8.03 13.87 12.35
N PHE A 87 7.17 13.42 13.26
CA PHE A 87 6.33 12.24 13.12
C PHE A 87 4.91 12.59 13.60
N HIS A 88 3.91 11.84 13.15
CA HIS A 88 2.64 11.77 13.89
C HIS A 88 2.90 11.17 15.26
N ILE A 89 2.36 11.81 16.31
CA ILE A 89 2.53 11.37 17.70
C ILE A 89 1.33 10.60 18.22
N GLY A 90 0.30 10.45 17.39
CA GLY A 90 -0.96 9.82 17.74
C GLY A 90 -1.50 10.36 19.06
N SER A 91 -1.82 9.43 19.96
CA SER A 91 -2.43 9.73 21.26
C SER A 91 -1.54 10.40 22.31
N VAL A 92 -0.25 10.69 22.04
CA VAL A 92 0.53 11.60 22.93
C VAL A 92 -0.11 12.99 22.97
N SER A 93 -0.83 13.38 21.91
CA SER A 93 -1.69 14.57 21.83
C SER A 93 -2.66 14.75 23.02
N LYS A 94 -3.17 13.66 23.60
CA LYS A 94 -4.14 13.72 24.71
C LYS A 94 -3.63 14.44 25.95
N ALA A 95 -2.32 14.37 26.23
CA ALA A 95 -1.72 15.12 27.33
C ALA A 95 -1.76 16.65 27.07
N PHE A 96 -1.62 17.08 25.82
CA PHE A 96 -1.72 18.47 25.41
C PHE A 96 -3.18 18.95 25.42
N THR A 97 -4.11 18.15 24.92
CA THR A 97 -5.56 18.42 25.00
C THR A 97 -6.00 18.60 26.47
N ALA A 98 -5.56 17.72 27.37
CA ALA A 98 -5.85 17.83 28.80
C ALA A 98 -5.22 19.07 29.43
N ALA A 99 -3.97 19.42 29.07
CA ALA A 99 -3.33 20.65 29.54
C ALA A 99 -4.08 21.91 29.07
N ALA A 100 -4.58 21.93 27.83
CA ALA A 100 -5.40 23.03 27.31
C ALA A 100 -6.74 23.15 28.04
N VAL A 101 -7.44 22.03 28.32
CA VAL A 101 -8.64 22.05 29.18
C VAL A 101 -8.30 22.63 30.57
N LEU A 102 -7.20 22.18 31.18
CA LEU A 102 -6.79 22.64 32.51
C LEU A 102 -6.41 24.13 32.55
N GLN A 103 -5.96 24.74 31.44
CA GLN A 103 -5.79 26.19 31.35
C GLN A 103 -7.13 26.92 31.54
N TYR A 104 -8.20 26.49 30.86
CA TYR A 104 -9.54 27.07 31.03
C TYR A 104 -10.15 26.79 32.42
N VAL A 105 -9.79 25.67 33.06
CA VAL A 105 -10.12 25.42 34.49
C VAL A 105 -9.39 26.42 35.40
N GLY A 106 -8.12 26.74 35.11
CA GLY A 106 -7.36 27.78 35.81
C GLY A 106 -7.82 29.22 35.57
N GLU A 107 -8.65 29.44 34.55
CA GLU A 107 -9.31 30.71 34.23
C GLU A 107 -10.73 30.80 34.84
N ASP A 108 -11.15 29.83 35.66
CA ASP A 108 -12.51 29.68 36.21
C ASP A 108 -13.61 29.57 35.13
N LEU A 109 -13.25 29.16 33.90
CA LEU A 109 -14.17 29.03 32.76
C LEU A 109 -14.73 27.61 32.57
N LEU A 110 -14.08 26.61 33.18
CA LEU A 110 -14.51 25.21 33.18
C LEU A 110 -14.34 24.61 34.57
N ASN A 111 -15.16 23.63 34.92
CA ASN A 111 -15.00 22.82 36.13
C ASN A 111 -14.87 21.33 35.75
N LEU A 112 -13.82 20.66 36.23
CA LEU A 112 -13.60 19.24 35.96
C LEU A 112 -14.78 18.36 36.38
N ASP A 113 -15.47 18.72 37.46
CA ASP A 113 -16.54 17.91 38.06
C ASP A 113 -17.95 18.32 37.59
N GLU A 114 -18.06 19.21 36.59
CA GLU A 114 -19.37 19.57 36.03
C GLU A 114 -19.82 18.60 34.92
N PRO A 115 -21.14 18.38 34.76
CA PRO A 115 -21.70 17.59 33.66
C PRO A 115 -21.30 18.12 32.28
N LEU A 116 -20.77 17.26 31.42
CA LEU A 116 -20.31 17.62 30.07
C LEU A 116 -21.43 18.24 29.20
N THR A 117 -22.68 17.82 29.40
CA THR A 117 -23.86 18.35 28.71
C THR A 117 -24.26 19.77 29.17
N ASN A 118 -23.71 20.29 30.27
CA ASN A 118 -23.85 21.71 30.62
C ASN A 118 -22.96 22.59 29.72
N ILE A 119 -21.76 22.09 29.39
CA ILE A 119 -20.78 22.78 28.53
C ILE A 119 -21.18 22.64 27.05
N LEU A 120 -21.66 21.46 26.66
CA LEU A 120 -22.08 21.14 25.29
C LEU A 120 -23.57 20.73 25.24
N PRO A 121 -24.55 21.67 25.26
CA PRO A 121 -25.97 21.34 25.37
C PRO A 121 -26.59 20.58 24.19
N SER A 122 -25.93 20.56 23.02
CA SER A 122 -26.34 19.79 21.85
C SER A 122 -25.85 18.34 21.87
N LEU A 123 -24.96 17.99 22.81
CA LEU A 123 -24.39 16.66 22.95
C LEU A 123 -25.43 15.66 23.44
N SER A 124 -25.50 14.50 22.79
CA SER A 124 -26.44 13.43 23.16
C SER A 124 -25.90 12.05 22.79
N TRP A 125 -26.48 11.03 23.42
CA TRP A 125 -26.31 9.60 23.17
C TRP A 125 -27.56 8.87 23.67
N LYS A 126 -27.74 7.60 23.28
CA LYS A 126 -28.89 6.81 23.72
C LYS A 126 -28.74 6.36 25.18
N LEU A 127 -29.86 6.38 25.90
CA LEU A 127 -29.89 6.06 27.33
C LEU A 127 -29.78 4.55 27.57
N ARG A 128 -28.72 4.12 28.27
CA ARG A 128 -28.54 2.73 28.75
C ARG A 128 -28.64 2.61 30.28
N TYR A 129 -28.04 3.56 31.00
CA TYR A 129 -27.95 3.56 32.46
C TYR A 129 -28.73 4.75 33.06
N PRO A 130 -30.06 4.63 33.25
CA PRO A 130 -30.90 5.76 33.70
C PRO A 130 -30.64 6.19 35.15
N SER A 131 -29.98 5.36 35.95
CA SER A 131 -29.62 5.64 37.35
C SER A 131 -28.20 6.19 37.52
N ALA A 132 -27.39 6.19 36.46
CA ALA A 132 -26.00 6.65 36.52
C ALA A 132 -25.93 8.16 36.76
N ARG A 133 -24.85 8.60 37.42
CA ARG A 133 -24.52 10.04 37.50
C ARG A 133 -24.21 10.60 36.10
N PRO A 134 -24.38 11.93 35.87
CA PRO A 134 -23.90 12.55 34.63
C PRO A 134 -22.40 12.32 34.42
N ILE A 135 -22.01 12.23 33.14
CA ILE A 135 -20.60 12.22 32.72
C ILE A 135 -20.03 13.62 32.90
N THR A 136 -18.87 13.70 33.55
CA THR A 136 -18.13 14.94 33.81
C THR A 136 -16.93 15.09 32.87
N LEU A 137 -16.34 16.29 32.86
CA LEU A 137 -15.11 16.57 32.14
C LEU A 137 -13.90 15.79 32.70
N ARG A 138 -13.88 15.51 34.01
CA ARG A 138 -12.88 14.62 34.65
C ARG A 138 -12.93 13.22 34.07
N ASP A 139 -14.12 12.64 33.92
CA ASP A 139 -14.30 11.28 33.42
C ASP A 139 -13.82 11.14 31.98
N VAL A 140 -14.01 12.19 31.18
CA VAL A 140 -13.51 12.29 29.81
C VAL A 140 -11.99 12.26 29.79
N LEU A 141 -11.34 13.13 30.57
CA LEU A 141 -9.88 13.26 30.58
C LEU A 141 -9.16 12.09 31.26
N SER A 142 -9.84 11.34 32.12
CA SER A 142 -9.29 10.18 32.84
C SER A 142 -9.63 8.82 32.19
N HIS A 143 -10.35 8.79 31.07
CA HIS A 143 -10.85 7.55 30.44
C HIS A 143 -11.84 6.72 31.29
N HIS A 144 -12.68 7.40 32.09
CA HIS A 144 -13.72 6.81 32.95
C HIS A 144 -15.16 7.20 32.58
N SER A 145 -15.37 7.88 31.44
CA SER A 145 -16.69 8.35 31.00
C SER A 145 -17.69 7.24 30.67
N GLY A 146 -17.22 6.03 30.38
CA GLY A 146 -18.05 4.91 29.92
C GLY A 146 -18.63 5.11 28.50
N LEU A 147 -18.24 6.15 27.76
CA LEU A 147 -18.64 6.35 26.35
C LEU A 147 -17.98 5.31 25.42
N PRO A 148 -18.52 5.10 24.20
CA PRO A 148 -17.83 4.37 23.13
C PRO A 148 -16.40 4.86 22.95
N GLY A 149 -15.44 3.93 22.87
CA GLY A 149 -14.03 4.32 22.81
C GLY A 149 -13.61 4.78 21.42
N ASP A 150 -14.02 4.03 20.40
CA ASP A 150 -13.63 4.19 18.99
C ASP A 150 -14.85 4.29 18.06
N LEU A 151 -15.09 5.48 17.49
CA LEU A 151 -16.10 5.75 16.44
C LEU A 151 -15.42 6.39 15.20
N LEU A 152 -14.34 5.78 14.72
CA LEU A 152 -13.30 6.46 13.93
C LEU A 152 -13.66 6.76 12.45
N ARG A 153 -14.93 6.80 12.09
CA ARG A 153 -15.41 6.94 10.70
C ARG A 153 -15.02 8.26 10.06
N GLY A 154 -14.15 8.21 9.06
CA GLY A 154 -13.53 9.40 8.46
C GLY A 154 -12.54 10.12 9.39
N GLY A 155 -12.19 9.51 10.52
CA GLY A 155 -11.20 10.00 11.48
C GLY A 155 -9.76 9.87 10.98
N PHE A 156 -9.47 8.83 10.19
CA PHE A 156 -8.18 8.58 9.55
C PHE A 156 -8.39 8.51 8.03
N VAL A 157 -7.74 9.40 7.28
CA VAL A 157 -7.98 9.58 5.85
C VAL A 157 -6.69 9.90 5.07
N THR A 158 -6.65 9.56 3.78
CA THR A 158 -5.48 9.79 2.89
C THR A 158 -5.44 11.20 2.28
N ARG A 159 -6.37 12.08 2.66
CA ARG A 159 -6.42 13.52 2.33
C ARG A 159 -7.30 14.25 3.36
N PRO A 160 -7.14 15.57 3.55
CA PRO A 160 -7.97 16.33 4.50
C PRO A 160 -9.48 16.17 4.29
N MET A 161 -10.25 16.20 5.39
CA MET A 161 -11.71 16.21 5.42
C MET A 161 -12.25 17.10 6.55
N ASP A 162 -13.07 18.08 6.20
CA ASP A 162 -13.54 19.15 7.11
C ASP A 162 -14.80 18.76 7.93
N ASN A 163 -14.82 17.56 8.54
CA ASN A 163 -16.01 17.10 9.27
C ASN A 163 -15.79 16.09 10.42
N GLY A 164 -14.54 15.84 10.86
CA GLY A 164 -14.22 14.80 11.85
C GLY A 164 -15.05 14.88 13.15
N TYR A 165 -15.00 16.02 13.87
CA TYR A 165 -15.82 16.25 15.07
C TYR A 165 -17.32 16.05 14.81
N ALA A 166 -17.84 16.59 13.70
CA ALA A 166 -19.25 16.50 13.36
C ALA A 166 -19.70 15.06 13.07
N ASN A 167 -18.85 14.23 12.45
CA ASN A 167 -19.11 12.80 12.29
C ASN A 167 -19.20 12.10 13.65
N ILE A 168 -18.21 12.33 14.53
CA ILE A 168 -18.15 11.73 15.87
C ILE A 168 -19.40 12.05 16.69
N THR A 169 -19.82 13.32 16.75
CA THR A 169 -21.00 13.70 17.54
C THR A 169 -22.31 13.13 16.98
N ASN A 170 -22.44 13.03 15.66
CA ASN A 170 -23.62 12.43 15.02
C ASN A 170 -23.69 10.92 15.25
N ASP A 171 -22.55 10.22 15.19
CA ASP A 171 -22.47 8.78 15.43
C ASP A 171 -22.68 8.48 16.92
N LEU A 172 -22.09 9.29 17.82
CA LEU A 172 -22.29 9.19 19.27
C LEU A 172 -23.77 9.30 19.65
N ALA A 173 -24.52 10.22 19.04
CA ALA A 173 -25.97 10.38 19.25
C ALA A 173 -26.79 9.12 18.90
N GLN A 174 -26.23 8.19 18.10
CA GLN A 174 -26.87 6.92 17.74
C GLN A 174 -26.39 5.72 18.55
N THR A 175 -25.37 5.87 19.39
CA THR A 175 -24.77 4.81 20.23
C THR A 175 -25.17 4.95 21.69
N TYR A 176 -24.76 4.01 22.53
CA TYR A 176 -25.00 3.99 23.98
C TYR A 176 -23.67 4.13 24.74
N PRO A 177 -23.66 4.46 26.04
CA PRO A 177 -22.50 4.20 26.88
C PRO A 177 -22.18 2.69 26.95
N ILE A 178 -20.89 2.33 26.91
CA ILE A 178 -20.41 0.97 27.18
C ILE A 178 -20.60 0.62 28.67
N PHE A 179 -20.38 1.57 29.56
CA PHE A 179 -20.42 1.40 31.02
C PHE A 179 -21.10 2.58 31.72
N GLU A 180 -21.38 2.43 33.02
CA GLU A 180 -21.62 3.59 33.89
C GLU A 180 -20.29 4.33 34.13
N PRO A 181 -20.30 5.66 34.35
CA PRO A 181 -19.09 6.40 34.71
C PRO A 181 -18.42 5.79 35.94
N ASP A 182 -17.09 5.78 35.99
CA ASP A 182 -16.27 5.13 37.03
C ASP A 182 -16.49 3.60 37.19
N THR A 183 -17.03 2.89 36.19
CA THR A 183 -17.05 1.41 36.27
C THR A 183 -15.63 0.84 36.17
N VAL A 184 -14.94 1.15 35.08
CA VAL A 184 -13.60 0.66 34.76
C VAL A 184 -12.95 1.65 33.79
N TYR A 185 -11.63 1.77 33.85
CA TYR A 185 -10.85 2.40 32.78
C TYR A 185 -11.20 1.79 31.41
N SER A 186 -11.69 2.63 30.50
CA SER A 186 -11.94 2.26 29.11
C SER A 186 -11.41 3.37 28.19
N TYR A 187 -10.38 3.03 27.43
CA TYR A 187 -9.68 3.96 26.57
C TYR A 187 -10.62 4.59 25.54
N CYS A 188 -10.70 5.92 25.54
CA CYS A 188 -11.74 6.65 24.83
C CYS A 188 -11.18 7.78 23.98
N ASN A 189 -11.25 7.62 22.65
CA ASN A 189 -10.91 8.64 21.66
C ASN A 189 -12.06 9.64 21.49
N VAL A 190 -13.31 9.17 21.48
CA VAL A 190 -14.52 10.02 21.42
C VAL A 190 -14.52 11.10 22.50
N GLY A 191 -14.16 10.74 23.74
CA GLY A 191 -14.07 11.70 24.85
C GLY A 191 -13.08 12.84 24.56
N PHE A 192 -11.91 12.53 23.99
CA PHE A 192 -10.93 13.56 23.66
C PHE A 192 -11.34 14.43 22.47
N VAL A 193 -12.15 13.90 21.54
CA VAL A 193 -12.82 14.71 20.50
C VAL A 193 -13.85 15.67 21.11
N LEU A 194 -14.58 15.25 22.16
CA LEU A 194 -15.46 16.16 22.91
C LEU A 194 -14.68 17.22 23.69
N ALA A 195 -13.46 16.91 24.14
CA ALA A 195 -12.59 17.89 24.81
C ALA A 195 -12.14 19.03 23.86
N GLU A 196 -12.01 18.77 22.55
CA GLU A 196 -11.77 19.81 21.53
C GLU A 196 -12.88 20.87 21.56
N ALA A 197 -14.14 20.44 21.49
CA ALA A 197 -15.29 21.34 21.52
C ALA A 197 -15.53 21.98 22.91
N VAL A 198 -15.14 21.33 24.01
CA VAL A 198 -15.14 21.96 25.34
C VAL A 198 -14.18 23.15 25.38
N ILE A 199 -12.99 23.03 24.78
CA ILE A 199 -12.02 24.13 24.64
C ILE A 199 -12.59 25.26 23.78
N GLU A 200 -13.19 24.93 22.63
CA GLU A 200 -13.83 25.94 21.76
C GLU A 200 -15.00 26.64 22.46
N ALA A 201 -15.87 25.91 23.16
CA ALA A 201 -16.99 26.49 23.91
C ALA A 201 -16.53 27.42 25.04
N ALA A 202 -15.47 27.05 25.77
CA ALA A 202 -14.86 27.88 26.79
C ALA A 202 -14.27 29.18 26.19
N ALA A 203 -13.55 29.09 25.07
CA ALA A 203 -13.01 30.24 24.35
C ALA A 203 -14.11 31.17 23.81
N GLN A 204 -15.15 30.59 23.19
CA GLN A 204 -16.29 31.33 22.65
C GLN A 204 -17.08 32.08 23.75
N SER A 205 -17.11 31.56 24.98
CA SER A 205 -17.71 32.26 26.13
C SER A 205 -17.04 33.63 26.41
N GLN A 206 -15.76 33.78 26.05
CA GLN A 206 -14.98 35.01 26.17
C GLN A 206 -14.90 35.82 24.85
N GLY A 207 -15.57 35.35 23.79
CA GLY A 207 -15.57 35.99 22.47
C GLY A 207 -14.37 35.64 21.58
N ASP A 208 -13.61 34.59 21.90
CA ASP A 208 -12.60 34.01 21.01
C ASP A 208 -13.23 32.88 20.19
N PHE A 209 -13.28 33.06 18.87
CA PHE A 209 -13.94 32.13 17.93
C PHE A 209 -12.95 31.30 17.11
N ARG A 210 -11.67 31.27 17.51
CA ARG A 210 -10.65 30.44 16.86
C ARG A 210 -10.94 28.95 17.09
N PRO A 211 -10.60 28.07 16.12
CA PRO A 211 -10.75 26.63 16.29
C PRO A 211 -9.78 26.07 17.33
N PHE A 212 -10.07 24.87 17.84
CA PHE A 212 -9.25 24.12 18.80
C PHE A 212 -7.76 24.12 18.46
N THR A 213 -7.42 23.93 17.18
CA THR A 213 -6.04 23.85 16.70
C THR A 213 -5.25 25.14 16.96
N GLU A 214 -5.81 26.31 16.61
CA GLU A 214 -5.23 27.63 16.87
C GLU A 214 -5.21 28.00 18.37
N LEU A 215 -6.25 27.58 19.11
CA LEU A 215 -6.34 27.82 20.55
C LEU A 215 -5.21 27.10 21.30
N VAL A 216 -4.93 25.83 20.96
CA VAL A 216 -3.82 25.08 21.59
C VAL A 216 -2.45 25.55 21.07
N ASP A 217 -2.33 25.87 19.78
CA ASP A 217 -1.08 26.36 19.20
C ASP A 217 -0.56 27.60 19.94
N SER A 218 -1.40 28.63 20.05
CA SER A 218 -1.05 29.88 20.74
C SER A 218 -0.87 29.73 22.26
N ARG A 219 -1.67 28.89 22.93
CA ARG A 219 -1.63 28.73 24.39
C ARG A 219 -0.58 27.74 24.91
N ILE A 220 -0.08 26.84 24.07
CA ILE A 220 0.90 25.81 24.46
C ILE A 220 2.12 25.78 23.54
N PHE A 221 1.97 25.61 22.22
CA PHE A 221 3.13 25.38 21.35
C PHE A 221 3.97 26.65 21.17
N GLU A 222 3.35 27.78 20.83
CA GLU A 222 4.03 29.08 20.77
C GLU A 222 4.59 29.48 22.15
N ALA A 223 3.80 29.28 23.21
CA ALA A 223 4.18 29.61 24.59
C ALA A 223 5.39 28.81 25.12
N LEU A 224 5.68 27.65 24.54
CA LEU A 224 6.83 26.80 24.86
C LEU A 224 7.97 26.85 23.82
N GLY A 225 7.76 27.46 22.65
CA GLY A 225 8.72 27.45 21.55
C GLY A 225 8.76 26.14 20.76
N MET A 226 7.64 25.40 20.71
CA MET A 226 7.51 24.14 19.97
C MET A 226 7.22 24.40 18.47
N GLU A 227 8.23 24.91 17.77
CA GLU A 227 8.16 25.36 16.38
C GLU A 227 7.83 24.24 15.36
N ALA A 228 8.08 22.97 15.71
CA ALA A 228 7.85 21.80 14.86
C ALA A 228 6.66 20.95 15.35
N THR A 229 5.75 21.56 16.12
CA THR A 229 4.57 20.90 16.69
C THR A 229 3.28 21.60 16.28
N SER A 230 2.29 20.84 15.81
CA SER A 230 0.93 21.34 15.47
C SER A 230 -0.05 20.16 15.37
N TYR A 231 -1.35 20.43 15.46
CA TYR A 231 -2.40 19.47 15.12
C TYR A 231 -2.65 19.36 13.61
N LEU A 232 -2.09 20.27 12.81
CA LEU A 232 -2.21 20.34 11.36
C LEU A 232 -0.81 20.32 10.72
N LYS A 233 -0.75 20.00 9.42
CA LYS A 233 0.48 20.12 8.63
C LYS A 233 0.61 21.54 8.06
N ASP A 234 0.76 22.51 8.95
CA ASP A 234 0.67 23.95 8.64
C ASP A 234 1.98 24.72 8.87
N LYS A 235 2.95 24.16 9.58
CA LYS A 235 4.26 24.78 9.85
C LYS A 235 5.35 24.27 8.89
N PRO A 236 6.27 25.14 8.41
CA PRO A 236 7.41 24.71 7.58
C PRO A 236 8.25 23.59 8.23
N ALA A 237 8.51 23.68 9.53
CA ALA A 237 9.26 22.66 10.27
C ALA A 237 8.56 21.29 10.34
N ILE A 238 7.27 21.20 10.03
CA ILE A 238 6.51 19.95 9.86
C ILE A 238 6.56 19.53 8.38
N VAL A 239 6.19 20.43 7.47
CA VAL A 239 6.16 20.17 6.01
C VAL A 239 7.51 19.68 5.49
N ASP A 240 8.61 20.32 5.90
CA ASP A 240 9.97 20.08 5.40
C ASP A 240 10.68 18.91 6.11
N SER A 241 10.07 18.27 7.12
CA SER A 241 10.75 17.27 7.97
C SER A 241 9.87 16.14 8.50
N LEU A 242 8.61 16.04 8.05
CA LEU A 242 7.74 14.90 8.32
C LEU A 242 8.33 13.61 7.72
N ALA A 243 8.54 12.59 8.55
CA ALA A 243 8.90 11.26 8.09
C ALA A 243 7.75 10.64 7.27
N VAL A 244 8.09 9.91 6.21
CA VAL A 244 7.16 9.15 5.39
C VAL A 244 6.63 7.94 6.19
N PRO A 245 5.33 7.58 6.08
CA PRO A 245 4.77 6.42 6.78
C PRO A 245 5.16 5.10 6.11
N TYR A 246 5.47 4.08 6.92
CA TYR A 246 5.71 2.71 6.45
C TYR A 246 4.93 1.66 7.26
N VAL A 247 4.36 0.68 6.57
CA VAL A 247 3.69 -0.49 7.15
C VAL A 247 4.35 -1.75 6.59
N ALA A 248 4.83 -2.64 7.47
CA ALA A 248 5.59 -3.85 7.10
C ALA A 248 6.78 -3.58 6.14
N GLY A 249 7.40 -2.40 6.24
CA GLY A 249 8.49 -1.95 5.36
C GLY A 249 8.05 -1.43 3.98
N GLN A 250 6.75 -1.41 3.66
CA GLN A 250 6.22 -0.78 2.45
C GLN A 250 5.82 0.68 2.72
N ARG A 251 6.04 1.56 1.75
CA ARG A 251 5.65 2.96 1.82
C ARG A 251 4.14 3.12 1.69
N GLU A 252 3.54 3.87 2.61
CA GLU A 252 2.11 4.18 2.59
C GLU A 252 1.82 5.63 2.11
N PRO A 253 0.56 5.95 1.73
CA PRO A 253 0.11 7.33 1.56
C PRO A 253 0.23 8.14 2.86
N GLU A 254 0.20 9.46 2.76
CA GLU A 254 0.19 10.32 3.94
C GLU A 254 -1.09 10.17 4.78
N GLU A 255 -0.91 10.11 6.10
CA GLU A 255 -2.01 10.09 7.07
C GLU A 255 -2.49 11.51 7.42
N PHE A 256 -3.79 11.75 7.25
CA PHE A 256 -4.50 12.91 7.77
C PHE A 256 -5.51 12.45 8.81
N ILE A 257 -5.53 13.09 9.97
CA ILE A 257 -6.39 12.70 11.10
C ILE A 257 -7.31 13.88 11.43
N SER A 258 -8.62 13.70 11.24
CA SER A 258 -9.65 14.74 11.38
C SER A 258 -10.24 14.85 12.80
N ILE A 259 -9.76 13.99 13.71
CA ILE A 259 -10.10 13.91 15.13
C ILE A 259 -8.86 14.36 15.93
N TYR A 260 -8.71 15.67 16.08
CA TYR A 260 -7.40 16.29 16.32
C TYR A 260 -6.83 15.96 17.70
N GLY A 261 -7.58 16.25 18.76
CA GLY A 261 -7.22 16.15 20.18
C GLY A 261 -7.00 14.72 20.67
N THR A 262 -7.22 13.72 19.80
CA THR A 262 -7.00 12.30 20.08
C THR A 262 -5.84 11.69 19.29
N GLY A 263 -5.40 12.28 18.16
CA GLY A 263 -4.45 11.61 17.26
C GLY A 263 -3.65 12.43 16.26
N SER A 264 -4.06 13.64 15.85
CA SER A 264 -3.49 14.28 14.64
C SER A 264 -2.17 15.01 14.81
N MET A 265 -1.66 15.11 16.04
CA MET A 265 -0.54 16.00 16.32
C MET A 265 0.76 15.49 15.70
N TYR A 266 1.41 16.39 14.97
CA TYR A 266 2.77 16.27 14.50
C TYR A 266 3.73 16.84 15.55
N SER A 267 4.85 16.17 15.82
CA SER A 267 5.94 16.72 16.65
C SER A 267 7.26 16.00 16.35
N ARG A 268 8.36 16.53 16.88
CA ARG A 268 9.67 15.85 17.03
C ARG A 268 10.01 15.61 18.53
N PRO A 269 10.97 14.74 18.88
CA PRO A 269 11.25 14.41 20.29
C PRO A 269 11.78 15.60 21.10
N THR A 270 12.50 16.51 20.44
CA THR A 270 13.09 17.71 21.04
C THR A 270 12.05 18.78 21.41
N ASP A 271 10.93 18.86 20.68
CA ASP A 271 9.80 19.72 21.05
C ASP A 271 9.02 19.12 22.22
N LEU A 272 8.78 17.79 22.23
CA LEU A 272 8.18 17.11 23.38
C LEU A 272 9.00 17.31 24.66
N ALA A 273 10.33 17.42 24.55
CA ALA A 273 11.19 17.78 25.69
C ALA A 273 10.94 19.20 26.24
N LEU A 274 10.44 20.16 25.46
CA LEU A 274 10.03 21.48 25.97
C LEU A 274 8.76 21.39 26.83
N PHE A 275 7.81 20.54 26.44
CA PHE A 275 6.63 20.23 27.25
C PHE A 275 7.02 19.49 28.55
N MET A 276 7.86 18.45 28.46
CA MET A 276 8.37 17.75 29.65
C MET A 276 9.12 18.69 30.60
N SER A 277 9.91 19.62 30.05
CA SER A 277 10.63 20.66 30.79
C SER A 277 9.68 21.61 31.55
N ALA A 278 8.52 21.95 30.98
CA ALA A 278 7.46 22.71 31.67
C ALA A 278 6.83 21.92 32.83
N LEU A 279 6.57 20.62 32.64
CA LEU A 279 6.06 19.76 33.72
C LEU A 279 7.06 19.65 34.88
N PHE A 280 8.37 19.55 34.59
CA PHE A 280 9.43 19.57 35.61
C PHE A 280 9.61 20.93 36.33
N ARG A 281 9.01 22.02 35.81
CA ARG A 281 8.86 23.32 36.50
C ARG A 281 7.55 23.44 37.29
N GLY A 282 6.83 22.34 37.50
CA GLY A 282 5.51 22.37 38.14
C GLY A 282 4.41 22.90 37.22
N GLY A 283 4.51 22.65 35.91
CA GLY A 283 3.57 23.10 34.89
C GLY A 283 3.90 24.45 34.24
N ALA A 284 4.77 25.27 34.82
CA ALA A 284 5.03 26.62 34.31
C ALA A 284 5.78 26.64 32.95
N PRO A 285 5.39 27.50 31.98
CA PRO A 285 4.40 28.58 32.10
C PRO A 285 2.95 28.19 31.77
N ILE A 286 2.70 26.97 31.29
CA ILE A 286 1.39 26.58 30.72
C ILE A 286 0.32 26.26 31.78
N LEU A 287 0.70 25.80 32.97
CA LEU A 287 -0.20 25.44 34.07
C LEU A 287 0.32 25.98 35.41
N SER A 288 -0.60 26.17 36.36
CA SER A 288 -0.24 26.33 37.78
C SER A 288 0.23 24.99 38.36
N ASN A 289 1.03 25.03 39.44
CA ASN A 289 1.48 23.81 40.10
C ASN A 289 0.33 22.96 40.66
N GLU A 290 -0.79 23.59 41.05
CA GLU A 290 -1.99 22.90 41.51
C GLU A 290 -2.65 22.11 40.37
N LEU A 291 -2.85 22.73 39.21
CA LEU A 291 -3.40 22.08 38.02
C LEU A 291 -2.47 21.00 37.47
N PHE A 292 -1.15 21.23 37.53
CA PHE A 292 -0.16 20.19 37.22
C PHE A 292 -0.27 18.99 38.18
N GLN A 293 -0.37 19.21 39.50
CA GLN A 293 -0.59 18.08 40.42
C GLN A 293 -1.91 17.35 40.12
N ALA A 294 -3.00 18.07 39.82
CA ALA A 294 -4.26 17.47 39.42
C ALA A 294 -4.12 16.60 38.15
N MET A 295 -3.36 17.09 37.16
CA MET A 295 -3.07 16.37 35.91
C MET A 295 -2.35 15.03 36.16
N VAL A 296 -1.36 15.01 37.06
CA VAL A 296 -0.55 13.82 37.38
C VAL A 296 -1.02 13.06 38.63
N THR A 297 -2.23 13.30 39.12
CA THR A 297 -2.82 12.54 40.23
C THR A 297 -3.56 11.31 39.71
N ASP A 298 -3.43 10.18 40.41
CA ASP A 298 -4.10 8.91 40.10
C ASP A 298 -5.63 9.03 40.21
N GLN A 299 -6.31 9.10 39.07
CA GLN A 299 -7.76 9.17 38.97
C GLN A 299 -8.43 7.79 39.12
N SER A 300 -7.67 6.69 39.05
CA SER A 300 -8.22 5.32 39.03
C SER A 300 -8.85 4.91 40.36
N SER A 301 -8.52 5.62 41.46
CA SER A 301 -9.12 5.42 42.78
C SER A 301 -10.62 5.73 42.84
N ASN A 302 -11.18 6.41 41.84
CA ASN A 302 -12.62 6.64 41.70
C ASN A 302 -13.36 5.42 41.11
N SER A 303 -12.64 4.53 40.42
CA SER A 303 -13.22 3.45 39.61
C SER A 303 -13.40 2.13 40.35
N LEU A 304 -14.48 1.41 40.06
CA LEU A 304 -14.82 0.15 40.72
C LEU A 304 -13.80 -0.96 40.45
N TYR A 305 -13.35 -1.14 39.20
CA TYR A 305 -12.51 -2.29 38.80
C TYR A 305 -11.02 -1.96 38.65
N ASP A 306 -10.62 -0.70 38.76
CA ASP A 306 -9.24 -0.27 38.49
C ASP A 306 -8.21 -0.73 39.53
N ALA A 307 -8.63 -1.11 40.74
CA ALA A 307 -7.75 -1.65 41.76
C ALA A 307 -7.00 -2.93 41.31
N TRP A 308 -7.50 -3.61 40.27
CA TRP A 308 -6.91 -4.81 39.68
C TRP A 308 -6.23 -4.58 38.32
N LEU A 309 -6.14 -3.32 37.87
CA LEU A 309 -5.39 -2.89 36.70
C LEU A 309 -4.07 -2.24 37.12
N TRP A 310 -3.01 -2.48 36.34
CA TRP A 310 -1.70 -1.86 36.56
C TRP A 310 -1.65 -0.38 36.12
N LEU A 311 -2.46 0.00 35.14
CA LEU A 311 -2.65 1.39 34.72
C LEU A 311 -3.34 2.19 35.82
N LYS A 312 -2.90 3.43 36.00
CA LYS A 312 -3.34 4.37 37.04
C LYS A 312 -3.48 5.74 36.37
N THR A 313 -4.57 5.98 35.64
CA THR A 313 -4.67 7.14 34.73
C THR A 313 -4.50 8.48 35.44
N GLY A 314 -3.86 9.43 34.75
CA GLY A 314 -3.95 10.86 35.05
C GLY A 314 -4.91 11.56 34.09
N LEU A 315 -5.06 12.88 34.20
CA LEU A 315 -5.82 13.64 33.20
C LEU A 315 -4.99 13.78 31.92
N GLY A 316 -5.38 13.08 30.85
CA GLY A 316 -4.63 13.02 29.59
C GLY A 316 -3.43 12.06 29.59
N TRP A 317 -3.26 11.21 30.62
CA TRP A 317 -2.15 10.26 30.75
C TRP A 317 -2.66 8.81 30.79
N ASP A 318 -1.97 7.89 30.11
CA ASP A 318 -2.30 6.45 30.19
C ASP A 318 -2.07 5.94 31.63
N THR A 319 -1.00 6.42 32.26
CA THR A 319 -0.73 6.15 33.67
C THR A 319 0.14 7.23 34.31
N VAL A 320 -0.06 7.45 35.59
CA VAL A 320 0.83 8.18 36.51
C VAL A 320 1.63 7.21 37.41
N ARG A 321 1.75 5.95 36.96
CA ARG A 321 2.52 4.89 37.60
C ARG A 321 2.86 3.77 36.62
N ASP A 322 4.15 3.47 36.47
CA ASP A 322 4.63 2.26 35.81
C ASP A 322 5.32 1.34 36.84
N PRO A 323 4.80 0.13 37.10
CA PRO A 323 5.44 -0.83 38.00
C PRO A 323 6.89 -1.20 37.66
N ARG A 324 7.34 -0.99 36.43
CA ARG A 324 8.75 -1.15 35.99
C ARG A 324 9.70 -0.10 36.57
N LEU A 325 9.15 0.99 37.10
CA LEU A 325 9.85 2.15 37.65
C LEU A 325 9.36 2.55 39.06
N ASP A 326 8.49 1.77 39.71
CA ASP A 326 7.98 2.01 41.08
C ASP A 326 9.09 2.33 42.11
N TYR A 327 10.27 1.73 41.96
CA TYR A 327 11.43 1.93 42.84
C TYR A 327 12.07 3.32 42.73
N ALA A 328 11.70 4.09 41.69
CA ALA A 328 12.26 5.39 41.33
C ALA A 328 11.34 6.57 41.66
N GLY A 329 10.16 6.34 42.25
CA GLY A 329 9.22 7.40 42.63
C GLY A 329 8.15 7.67 41.56
N ARG A 330 7.54 8.87 41.61
CA ARG A 330 6.42 9.24 40.74
C ARG A 330 6.86 9.39 39.29
N LEU A 331 6.02 8.92 38.38
CA LEU A 331 6.19 9.13 36.94
C LEU A 331 4.85 9.36 36.25
N CYS A 332 4.86 9.75 34.99
CA CYS A 332 3.71 9.63 34.11
C CYS A 332 4.14 9.30 32.68
N PHE A 333 3.31 8.59 31.92
CA PHE A 333 3.54 8.42 30.49
C PHE A 333 2.25 8.50 29.67
N LYS A 334 2.44 8.83 28.40
CA LYS A 334 1.44 8.66 27.35
C LYS A 334 2.09 7.97 26.14
N THR A 335 1.45 6.92 25.67
CA THR A 335 1.75 6.25 24.41
C THR A 335 0.94 6.88 23.28
N GLY A 336 1.45 6.76 22.05
CA GLY A 336 0.80 7.22 20.84
C GLY A 336 1.00 6.22 19.74
N GLY A 337 -0.04 6.00 18.96
CA GLY A 337 0.02 5.26 17.71
C GLY A 337 -0.99 5.83 16.74
N THR A 338 -0.66 5.74 15.46
CA THR A 338 -1.60 5.89 14.35
C THR A 338 -1.53 4.60 13.52
N MET A 339 -1.68 4.62 12.19
CA MET A 339 -1.60 3.38 11.40
C MET A 339 -0.17 2.99 11.05
N ALA A 340 0.68 3.98 10.78
CA ALA A 340 2.06 3.82 10.37
C ALA A 340 3.07 4.58 11.27
N TYR A 341 2.64 5.17 12.40
CA TYR A 341 3.53 5.84 13.34
C TYR A 341 3.33 5.33 14.77
N SER A 342 4.39 5.32 15.57
CA SER A 342 4.34 5.05 17.01
C SER A 342 5.15 6.08 17.79
N ALA A 343 4.70 6.44 18.99
CA ALA A 343 5.34 7.42 19.84
C ALA A 343 5.14 7.11 21.33
N MET A 344 6.03 7.59 22.18
CA MET A 344 5.85 7.59 23.63
C MET A 344 6.55 8.79 24.25
N MET A 345 5.93 9.34 25.29
CA MET A 345 6.51 10.34 26.17
C MET A 345 6.36 9.85 27.62
N GLU A 346 7.47 9.70 28.34
CA GLU A 346 7.52 9.19 29.72
C GLU A 346 8.41 10.06 30.59
N LEU A 347 7.92 10.41 31.79
CA LEU A 347 8.55 11.35 32.71
C LEU A 347 8.65 10.77 34.11
N LEU A 348 9.87 10.58 34.61
CA LEU A 348 10.17 10.28 36.01
C LEU A 348 10.26 11.60 36.79
N LEU A 349 9.15 12.02 37.39
CA LEU A 349 8.93 13.36 37.94
C LEU A 349 9.87 13.70 39.10
N ASP A 350 10.03 12.79 40.07
CA ASP A 350 10.80 13.07 41.29
C ASP A 350 12.32 13.15 41.05
N HIS A 351 12.81 12.55 39.96
CA HIS A 351 14.19 12.67 39.49
C HIS A 351 14.35 13.64 38.31
N LYS A 352 13.25 14.19 37.78
CA LYS A 352 13.21 15.03 36.58
C LYS A 352 13.98 14.45 35.39
N LEU A 353 13.70 13.19 35.06
CA LEU A 353 14.21 12.54 33.85
C LEU A 353 13.05 12.26 32.92
N GLY A 354 13.12 12.69 31.65
CA GLY A 354 12.04 12.50 30.68
C GLY A 354 12.57 11.95 29.36
N VAL A 355 11.82 11.07 28.71
CA VAL A 355 12.17 10.52 27.39
C VAL A 355 11.00 10.66 26.43
N ALA A 356 11.31 11.05 25.19
CA ALA A 356 10.40 11.02 24.06
C ALA A 356 11.04 10.16 22.96
N ILE A 357 10.27 9.24 22.38
CA ILE A 357 10.74 8.31 21.33
C ILE A 357 9.62 8.08 20.32
N MET A 358 9.95 8.10 19.03
CA MET A 358 9.01 8.27 17.92
C MET A 358 9.49 7.50 16.69
N THR A 359 8.58 6.87 15.93
CA THR A 359 8.90 6.02 14.76
C THR A 359 7.95 6.26 13.59
N SER A 360 8.45 6.07 12.37
CA SER A 360 7.67 6.06 11.12
C SER A 360 7.21 4.65 10.70
N SER A 361 6.99 3.79 11.69
CA SER A 361 6.35 2.48 11.52
C SER A 361 5.58 2.13 12.79
N SER A 362 4.50 1.37 12.67
CA SER A 362 3.78 0.78 13.81
C SER A 362 4.65 -0.30 14.49
N CYS A 363 5.09 -0.06 15.72
CA CYS A 363 6.04 -0.94 16.41
C CYS A 363 6.07 -0.76 17.95
N ASP A 364 6.66 -1.73 18.65
CA ASP A 364 6.77 -1.74 20.12
C ASP A 364 7.94 -0.91 20.67
N ILE A 365 8.81 -0.36 19.79
CA ILE A 365 10.05 0.33 20.19
C ILE A 365 9.80 1.46 21.20
N PRO A 366 8.77 2.33 21.05
CA PRO A 366 8.51 3.36 22.05
C PRO A 366 8.18 2.79 23.45
N VAL A 367 7.26 1.82 23.51
CA VAL A 367 6.69 1.23 24.76
C VAL A 367 7.73 0.43 25.58
N SER A 368 8.73 -0.09 24.89
CA SER A 368 9.79 -0.93 25.44
C SER A 368 11.12 -0.17 25.63
N GLY A 369 11.44 0.77 24.73
CA GLY A 369 12.65 1.58 24.76
C GLY A 369 12.61 2.72 25.79
N ALA A 370 11.50 3.43 25.94
CA ALA A 370 11.37 4.53 26.92
C ALA A 370 11.74 4.13 28.37
N PRO A 371 11.16 3.08 28.98
CA PRO A 371 11.53 2.65 30.33
C PRO A 371 12.95 2.08 30.40
N PHE A 372 13.42 1.41 29.34
CA PHE A 372 14.79 0.88 29.24
C PHE A 372 15.83 2.00 29.29
N ILE A 373 15.54 3.13 28.65
CA ILE A 373 16.36 4.36 28.67
C ILE A 373 16.30 4.99 30.06
N LEU A 374 15.11 5.21 30.63
CA LEU A 374 14.96 5.88 31.93
C LEU A 374 15.59 5.10 33.09
N GLN A 375 15.48 3.77 33.12
CA GLN A 375 16.15 2.93 34.13
C GLN A 375 17.67 3.13 34.14
N ARG A 376 18.28 3.25 32.95
CA ARG A 376 19.72 3.50 32.79
C ARG A 376 20.10 4.95 33.06
N ALA A 377 19.31 5.91 32.57
CA ALA A 377 19.51 7.33 32.83
C ALA A 377 19.46 7.64 34.34
N LEU A 378 18.54 7.00 35.07
CA LEU A 378 18.47 7.11 36.52
C LEU A 378 19.73 6.55 37.20
N TYR A 379 20.22 5.39 36.76
CA TYR A 379 21.45 4.80 37.29
C TYR A 379 22.67 5.68 37.01
N ASP A 380 22.85 6.17 35.78
CA ASP A 380 23.95 7.07 35.41
C ASP A 380 23.87 8.41 36.18
N LYS A 381 22.65 8.92 36.46
CA LYS A 381 22.41 10.17 37.22
C LYS A 381 22.60 10.03 38.74
N THR A 382 22.20 8.90 39.34
CA THR A 382 22.03 8.78 40.80
C THR A 382 22.75 7.59 41.45
N GLY A 383 23.20 6.62 40.66
CA GLY A 383 23.71 5.33 41.14
C GLY A 383 22.64 4.37 41.67
N ILE A 384 21.34 4.70 41.59
CA ILE A 384 20.25 3.82 42.02
C ILE A 384 20.07 2.71 40.97
N PRO A 385 20.35 1.43 41.30
CA PRO A 385 20.17 0.33 40.36
C PRO A 385 18.68 -0.01 40.20
N TRP A 386 18.27 -0.41 38.99
CA TRP A 386 16.95 -1.00 38.80
C TRP A 386 16.89 -2.42 39.39
N PRO A 387 15.73 -2.86 39.93
CA PRO A 387 15.57 -4.22 40.41
C PRO A 387 15.74 -5.25 39.28
N THR A 388 16.66 -6.21 39.47
CA THR A 388 16.96 -7.29 38.51
C THR A 388 16.47 -8.67 38.96
N ASN A 389 15.98 -8.79 40.20
CA ASN A 389 15.45 -10.05 40.73
C ASN A 389 14.20 -10.45 39.94
N ALA A 390 14.23 -11.62 39.30
CA ALA A 390 13.05 -12.18 38.66
C ALA A 390 11.92 -12.37 39.68
N VAL A 391 10.68 -12.12 39.25
CA VAL A 391 9.50 -12.35 40.08
C VAL A 391 9.41 -13.83 40.43
N ALA A 392 9.60 -14.15 41.71
CA ALA A 392 9.45 -15.51 42.21
C ALA A 392 7.96 -15.86 42.36
N PHE A 393 7.45 -16.72 41.50
CA PHE A 393 6.11 -17.29 41.65
C PHE A 393 6.17 -18.63 42.41
N PRO A 394 5.28 -18.88 43.38
CA PRO A 394 5.24 -20.15 44.11
C PRO A 394 4.89 -21.34 43.21
N THR A 395 5.76 -22.35 43.17
CA THR A 395 5.56 -23.58 42.39
C THR A 395 4.81 -24.68 43.15
N ALA A 396 4.67 -24.56 44.48
CA ALA A 396 3.96 -25.55 45.29
C ALA A 396 2.48 -25.64 44.88
N ALA A 397 2.05 -26.81 44.43
CA ALA A 397 0.65 -27.09 44.13
C ALA A 397 -0.22 -27.07 45.39
N GLN A 398 -1.44 -26.59 45.26
CA GLN A 398 -2.49 -26.64 46.27
C GLN A 398 -3.48 -27.76 45.91
N THR A 399 -3.93 -28.53 46.90
CA THR A 399 -5.01 -29.50 46.69
C THR A 399 -6.32 -28.76 46.39
N VAL A 400 -6.97 -29.14 45.30
CA VAL A 400 -8.27 -28.65 44.84
C VAL A 400 -9.13 -29.85 44.46
N SER A 401 -10.43 -29.80 44.75
CA SER A 401 -11.37 -30.85 44.35
C SER A 401 -11.86 -30.64 42.91
N GLN A 402 -12.29 -31.72 42.26
CA GLN A 402 -12.81 -31.62 40.89
C GLN A 402 -14.03 -30.68 40.81
N VAL A 403 -14.90 -30.71 41.82
CA VAL A 403 -16.09 -29.83 41.90
C VAL A 403 -15.73 -28.35 41.92
N GLU A 404 -14.60 -27.98 42.55
CA GLU A 404 -14.10 -26.60 42.55
C GLU A 404 -13.54 -26.20 41.18
N LEU A 405 -12.91 -27.13 40.43
CA LEU A 405 -12.45 -26.89 39.07
C LEU A 405 -13.62 -26.78 38.08
N ASP A 406 -14.60 -27.69 38.18
CA ASP A 406 -15.80 -27.73 37.34
C ASP A 406 -16.63 -26.45 37.47
N ALA A 407 -16.62 -25.80 38.64
CA ALA A 407 -17.30 -24.53 38.88
C ALA A 407 -16.65 -23.32 38.16
N LEU A 408 -15.35 -23.42 37.85
CA LEU A 408 -14.56 -22.43 37.09
C LEU A 408 -14.61 -22.68 35.57
N ALA A 409 -15.06 -23.86 35.14
CA ALA A 409 -15.25 -24.14 33.72
C ALA A 409 -16.42 -23.33 33.15
N GLY A 410 -16.29 -22.89 31.90
CA GLY A 410 -17.30 -22.06 31.24
C GLY A 410 -16.72 -21.12 30.19
N ILE A 411 -17.53 -20.12 29.84
CA ILE A 411 -17.22 -19.09 28.84
C ILE A 411 -16.91 -17.79 29.58
N TYR A 412 -15.88 -17.11 29.11
CA TYR A 412 -15.46 -15.81 29.60
C TYR A 412 -15.29 -14.86 28.40
N VAL A 413 -15.50 -13.55 28.57
CA VAL A 413 -15.35 -12.56 27.48
C VAL A 413 -14.24 -11.57 27.84
N GLY A 414 -13.21 -11.55 27.02
CA GLY A 414 -12.06 -10.64 27.10
C GLY A 414 -12.18 -9.48 26.09
N ALA A 415 -11.04 -9.04 25.56
CA ALA A 415 -10.98 -7.96 24.58
C ALA A 415 -11.32 -8.41 23.14
N ILE A 416 -11.10 -9.69 22.82
CA ILE A 416 -11.24 -10.29 21.48
C ILE A 416 -11.99 -11.62 21.62
N GLY A 417 -13.00 -11.84 20.77
CA GLY A 417 -13.82 -13.04 20.75
C GLY A 417 -14.41 -13.39 22.12
N TYR A 418 -14.18 -14.63 22.54
CA TYR A 418 -14.43 -15.10 23.89
C TYR A 418 -13.40 -16.18 24.26
N ASP A 419 -13.22 -16.42 25.54
CA ASP A 419 -12.33 -17.43 26.11
C ASP A 419 -13.14 -18.63 26.57
N VAL A 420 -12.52 -19.81 26.56
CA VAL A 420 -13.11 -21.06 27.06
C VAL A 420 -12.20 -21.66 28.12
N VAL A 421 -12.78 -22.00 29.26
CA VAL A 421 -12.11 -22.67 30.37
C VAL A 421 -12.70 -24.06 30.55
N GLU A 422 -11.85 -25.08 30.49
CA GLU A 422 -12.22 -26.49 30.58
C GLU A 422 -11.57 -27.08 31.84
N ALA A 423 -12.36 -27.83 32.62
CA ALA A 423 -11.86 -28.57 33.77
C ALA A 423 -11.43 -29.98 33.36
N ASN A 424 -10.21 -30.36 33.73
CA ASN A 424 -9.67 -31.71 33.62
C ASN A 424 -9.42 -32.28 35.02
N GLU A 425 -9.00 -33.54 35.14
CA GLU A 425 -8.68 -34.16 36.42
C GLU A 425 -7.51 -33.42 37.12
N GLY A 426 -7.84 -32.57 38.11
CA GLY A 426 -6.88 -31.81 38.90
C GLY A 426 -6.24 -30.58 38.21
N THR A 427 -6.61 -30.24 36.97
CA THR A 427 -6.05 -29.09 36.23
C THR A 427 -7.12 -28.36 35.40
N LEU A 428 -6.81 -27.14 34.94
CA LEU A 428 -7.61 -26.43 33.93
C LEU A 428 -6.88 -26.37 32.58
N THR A 429 -7.65 -26.22 31.50
CA THR A 429 -7.19 -25.70 30.21
C THR A 429 -7.88 -24.37 29.95
N TYR A 430 -7.12 -23.34 29.57
CA TYR A 430 -7.62 -22.03 29.20
C TYR A 430 -7.31 -21.78 27.72
N ARG A 431 -8.34 -21.54 26.89
CA ARG A 431 -8.21 -21.19 25.47
C ARG A 431 -8.65 -19.73 25.28
N MET A 432 -7.72 -18.86 24.88
CA MET A 432 -8.02 -17.44 24.63
C MET A 432 -8.53 -17.20 23.19
N ASN A 433 -9.35 -16.17 22.99
CA ASN A 433 -9.76 -15.65 21.67
C ASN A 433 -10.45 -16.66 20.73
N VAL A 434 -11.23 -17.59 21.25
CA VAL A 434 -12.01 -18.58 20.49
C VAL A 434 -13.02 -17.86 19.56
N PRO A 435 -13.28 -18.34 18.32
CA PRO A 435 -12.77 -19.54 17.65
C PRO A 435 -11.54 -19.31 16.77
N GLU A 436 -10.77 -18.24 16.99
CA GLU A 436 -9.49 -18.06 16.31
C GLU A 436 -8.45 -19.06 16.87
N ASN A 437 -7.31 -19.21 16.19
CA ASN A 437 -6.19 -20.05 16.66
C ASN A 437 -5.43 -19.38 17.82
N GLY A 438 -6.17 -18.93 18.84
CA GLY A 438 -5.64 -18.21 19.99
C GLY A 438 -4.83 -19.11 20.92
N LEU A 439 -4.13 -18.47 21.86
CA LEU A 439 -3.22 -19.16 22.76
C LEU A 439 -3.99 -20.10 23.70
N GLU A 440 -3.66 -21.40 23.62
CA GLU A 440 -4.09 -22.42 24.58
C GLU A 440 -3.04 -22.61 25.67
N VAL A 441 -3.49 -22.60 26.92
CA VAL A 441 -2.68 -22.86 28.11
C VAL A 441 -3.33 -24.02 28.87
N SER A 442 -2.85 -25.23 28.60
CA SER A 442 -3.26 -26.47 29.27
C SER A 442 -2.39 -26.76 30.50
N ASN A 443 -2.81 -27.71 31.36
CA ASN A 443 -2.12 -28.08 32.61
C ASN A 443 -1.96 -26.91 33.60
N LEU A 444 -2.96 -26.04 33.69
CA LEU A 444 -3.02 -25.00 34.72
C LEU A 444 -3.30 -25.63 36.08
N VAL A 445 -2.28 -25.65 36.95
CA VAL A 445 -2.34 -26.19 38.31
C VAL A 445 -2.49 -25.04 39.30
N LEU A 446 -3.44 -25.15 40.23
CA LEU A 446 -3.60 -24.20 41.34
C LEU A 446 -2.40 -24.28 42.29
N ARG A 447 -1.79 -23.13 42.58
CA ARG A 447 -0.65 -23.00 43.50
C ARG A 447 -1.09 -22.43 44.85
N THR A 448 -0.27 -22.63 45.88
CA THR A 448 -0.56 -22.25 47.29
C THR A 448 -0.79 -20.76 47.56
N ASN A 449 -0.64 -19.90 46.54
CA ASN A 449 -0.97 -18.47 46.60
C ASN A 449 -2.35 -18.12 45.96
N GLY A 450 -3.12 -19.11 45.50
CA GLY A 450 -4.41 -18.91 44.84
C GLY A 450 -4.34 -18.58 43.34
N TRP A 451 -3.18 -18.77 42.70
CA TRP A 451 -3.00 -18.54 41.26
C TRP A 451 -2.80 -19.87 40.51
N PHE A 452 -3.34 -19.96 39.30
CA PHE A 452 -3.15 -21.05 38.37
C PHE A 452 -1.94 -20.78 37.47
N MET A 453 -1.11 -21.81 37.28
CA MET A 453 0.16 -21.73 36.54
C MET A 453 0.53 -23.10 35.95
N THR A 454 1.14 -23.11 34.76
CA THR A 454 1.78 -24.31 34.18
C THR A 454 3.24 -24.40 34.61
N ASP A 455 3.78 -25.61 34.78
CA ASP A 455 5.21 -25.76 35.12
C ASP A 455 6.13 -25.37 33.94
N ASP A 456 5.62 -25.46 32.70
CA ASP A 456 6.37 -25.18 31.47
C ASP A 456 6.45 -23.68 31.12
N SER A 457 5.57 -22.83 31.65
CA SER A 457 5.52 -21.38 31.33
C SER A 457 5.12 -20.53 32.54
N PRO A 458 6.00 -20.39 33.55
CA PRO A 458 5.69 -19.70 34.81
C PRO A 458 5.51 -18.17 34.70
N ALA A 459 5.75 -17.58 33.52
CA ALA A 459 5.71 -16.13 33.31
C ALA A 459 4.31 -15.55 33.03
N SER A 460 3.31 -16.40 32.77
CA SER A 460 1.90 -16.01 32.60
C SER A 460 1.03 -16.82 33.56
N ILE A 461 0.49 -16.15 34.58
CA ILE A 461 -0.40 -16.77 35.57
C ILE A 461 -1.78 -16.12 35.56
N VAL A 462 -2.80 -16.91 35.89
CA VAL A 462 -4.19 -16.46 35.98
C VAL A 462 -4.80 -16.76 37.35
N CYS A 463 -5.80 -15.98 37.75
CA CYS A 463 -6.58 -16.20 38.97
C CYS A 463 -8.05 -15.98 38.65
N PHE A 464 -8.89 -16.93 39.08
CA PHE A 464 -10.34 -16.83 39.01
C PHE A 464 -10.86 -16.29 40.33
N THR A 465 -11.63 -15.21 40.29
CA THR A 465 -12.12 -14.54 41.51
C THR A 465 -13.43 -13.81 41.24
N ASN A 466 -14.17 -13.45 42.29
CA ASN A 466 -15.37 -12.63 42.19
C ASN A 466 -15.06 -11.21 42.68
N ILE A 467 -15.39 -10.21 41.87
CA ILE A 467 -15.20 -8.79 42.15
C ILE A 467 -16.54 -8.08 41.97
N HIS A 468 -17.03 -7.43 43.03
CA HIS A 468 -18.31 -6.72 43.03
C HIS A 468 -19.53 -7.52 42.52
N GLY A 469 -19.48 -8.85 42.64
CA GLY A 469 -20.53 -9.77 42.15
C GLY A 469 -20.23 -10.39 40.79
N GLN A 470 -19.27 -9.87 40.03
CA GLN A 470 -18.85 -10.40 38.73
C GLN A 470 -17.72 -11.44 38.90
N ASP A 471 -17.89 -12.63 38.31
CA ASP A 471 -16.79 -13.59 38.16
C ASP A 471 -15.82 -13.10 37.08
N VAL A 472 -14.54 -12.97 37.43
CA VAL A 472 -13.48 -12.46 36.56
C VAL A 472 -12.25 -13.36 36.54
N VAL A 473 -11.51 -13.27 35.43
CA VAL A 473 -10.16 -13.80 35.29
C VAL A 473 -9.19 -12.64 35.38
N LEU A 474 -8.30 -12.66 36.37
CA LEU A 474 -7.15 -11.77 36.46
C LEU A 474 -5.94 -12.45 35.86
N LYS A 475 -5.14 -11.72 35.07
CA LYS A 475 -3.81 -12.14 34.60
C LYS A 475 -2.74 -11.35 35.33
N LYS A 476 -1.59 -11.97 35.59
CA LYS A 476 -0.35 -11.28 35.94
C LYS A 476 0.73 -11.64 34.93
N THR A 477 1.31 -10.61 34.33
CA THR A 477 2.45 -10.72 33.42
C THR A 477 3.69 -10.18 34.12
N ALA A 478 4.78 -10.94 34.15
CA ALA A 478 6.07 -10.44 34.62
C ALA A 478 6.79 -9.64 33.53
N GLN A 479 7.29 -8.46 33.85
CA GLN A 479 8.22 -7.70 33.00
C GLN A 479 9.45 -7.31 33.82
N GLY A 480 10.54 -8.06 33.65
CA GLY A 480 11.71 -7.97 34.53
C GLY A 480 11.35 -8.33 35.97
N ALA A 481 11.55 -7.38 36.89
CA ALA A 481 11.17 -7.50 38.31
C ALA A 481 9.73 -7.02 38.60
N ALA A 482 9.03 -6.43 37.63
CA ALA A 482 7.69 -5.89 37.80
C ALA A 482 6.59 -6.93 37.51
N ILE A 483 5.44 -6.76 38.16
CA ILE A 483 4.21 -7.51 37.89
C ILE A 483 3.16 -6.53 37.37
N LEU A 484 2.64 -6.79 36.17
CA LEU A 484 1.54 -6.04 35.59
C LEU A 484 0.24 -6.86 35.74
N PRO A 485 -0.62 -6.57 36.74
CA PRO A 485 -1.96 -7.14 36.82
C PRO A 485 -2.91 -6.54 35.77
N THR A 486 -3.71 -7.38 35.12
CA THR A 486 -4.82 -6.97 34.26
C THR A 486 -6.06 -7.83 34.53
N ILE A 487 -7.24 -7.27 34.24
CA ILE A 487 -8.43 -8.08 34.00
C ILE A 487 -8.27 -8.69 32.61
N LEU A 488 -8.38 -10.01 32.49
CA LEU A 488 -8.24 -10.72 31.21
C LEU A 488 -9.60 -10.91 30.55
N ALA A 489 -10.57 -11.42 31.31
CA ALA A 489 -11.92 -11.71 30.86
C ALA A 489 -12.92 -11.75 32.02
N THR A 490 -14.21 -11.67 31.73
CA THR A 490 -15.31 -11.84 32.71
C THR A 490 -16.21 -12.99 32.33
N ARG A 491 -16.71 -13.77 33.29
CA ARG A 491 -17.63 -14.89 33.03
C ARG A 491 -18.87 -14.40 32.27
N TYR A 492 -19.31 -15.17 31.30
CA TYR A 492 -20.49 -14.88 30.51
C TYR A 492 -21.24 -16.19 30.20
N ASP A 493 -22.50 -16.25 30.61
CA ASP A 493 -23.39 -17.35 30.30
C ASP A 493 -24.30 -16.93 29.12
N PRO A 494 -23.99 -17.30 27.87
CA PRO A 494 -24.68 -16.76 26.70
C PRO A 494 -26.17 -17.18 26.66
N PRO A 495 -27.10 -16.24 26.44
CA PRO A 495 -28.52 -16.56 26.37
C PRO A 495 -28.88 -17.34 25.08
N PRO A 496 -29.96 -18.14 25.09
CA PRO A 496 -30.48 -18.74 23.87
C PRO A 496 -30.88 -17.67 22.85
N LEU A 497 -30.43 -17.81 21.60
CA LEU A 497 -30.76 -16.84 20.55
C LEU A 497 -32.22 -16.91 20.14
N SER A 498 -32.83 -15.75 19.91
CA SER A 498 -34.14 -15.66 19.30
C SER A 498 -34.12 -16.15 17.84
N ALA A 499 -35.31 -16.40 17.28
CA ALA A 499 -35.44 -16.74 15.86
C ALA A 499 -34.88 -15.61 14.96
N ALA A 500 -35.02 -14.34 15.34
CA ALA A 500 -34.50 -13.21 14.57
C ALA A 500 -32.97 -13.22 14.50
N TRP A 501 -32.28 -13.42 15.62
CA TRP A 501 -30.81 -13.55 15.64
C TRP A 501 -30.32 -14.82 14.96
N SER A 502 -31.00 -15.95 15.15
CA SER A 502 -30.69 -17.20 14.44
C SER A 502 -30.80 -17.05 12.93
N ASN A 503 -31.82 -16.34 12.43
CA ASN A 503 -32.02 -16.03 11.01
C ASN A 503 -31.03 -15.00 10.43
N ARG A 504 -30.12 -14.47 11.25
CA ARG A 504 -29.05 -13.54 10.86
C ARG A 504 -27.66 -14.19 10.82
N LEU A 505 -27.49 -15.37 11.44
CA LEU A 505 -26.21 -16.07 11.44
C LEU A 505 -25.78 -16.46 10.02
N GLY A 506 -24.48 -16.31 9.73
CA GLY A 506 -23.88 -16.63 8.43
C GLY A 506 -24.22 -15.66 7.30
N LYS A 507 -25.04 -14.63 7.53
CA LYS A 507 -25.22 -13.53 6.59
C LYS A 507 -24.03 -12.58 6.64
N THR A 508 -23.72 -12.03 5.48
CA THR A 508 -22.75 -10.94 5.31
C THR A 508 -23.51 -9.64 5.06
N TRP A 509 -23.04 -8.56 5.66
CA TRP A 509 -23.43 -7.18 5.38
C TRP A 509 -22.22 -6.40 4.87
N VAL A 510 -22.49 -5.32 4.14
CA VAL A 510 -21.54 -4.50 3.39
C VAL A 510 -21.67 -3.05 3.86
N ALA A 511 -20.56 -2.47 4.27
CA ALA A 511 -20.51 -1.08 4.70
C ALA A 511 -21.00 -0.16 3.57
N ARG A 512 -21.86 0.79 3.94
CA ARG A 512 -22.44 1.76 3.02
C ARG A 512 -21.78 3.13 3.18
N ASN A 513 -21.37 3.54 4.38
CA ASN A 513 -20.95 4.91 4.67
C ASN A 513 -19.44 5.07 4.97
N ILE A 514 -18.59 4.19 4.43
CA ILE A 514 -17.13 4.37 4.45
C ILE A 514 -16.78 5.55 3.53
N PRO A 515 -15.95 6.53 3.94
CA PRO A 515 -15.41 7.54 3.03
C PRO A 515 -14.45 6.95 1.98
N VAL A 516 -14.47 7.47 0.75
CA VAL A 516 -13.59 7.02 -0.35
C VAL A 516 -12.08 7.07 -0.03
N CYS A 517 -11.69 7.95 0.88
CA CYS A 517 -10.33 8.20 1.31
C CYS A 517 -10.04 7.68 2.72
N ASP A 518 -10.92 6.86 3.30
CA ASP A 518 -10.70 6.20 4.60
C ASP A 518 -9.40 5.39 4.56
N TYR A 519 -8.48 5.70 5.48
CA TYR A 519 -7.15 5.11 5.49
C TYR A 519 -7.19 3.62 5.89
N MET A 520 -8.21 3.17 6.64
CA MET A 520 -8.29 1.75 7.04
C MET A 520 -8.47 0.84 5.82
N ALA A 521 -9.20 1.31 4.81
CA ALA A 521 -9.40 0.55 3.58
C ALA A 521 -8.10 0.37 2.75
N ARG A 522 -7.08 1.22 2.96
CA ARG A 522 -5.76 1.07 2.34
C ARG A 522 -4.95 -0.04 3.00
N VAL A 523 -4.91 -0.07 4.33
CA VAL A 523 -4.14 -1.06 5.11
C VAL A 523 -4.90 -2.39 5.32
N GLY A 524 -5.80 -2.76 4.40
CA GLY A 524 -6.48 -4.06 4.39
C GLY A 524 -7.71 -4.20 5.29
N GLY A 525 -8.30 -3.11 5.77
CA GLY A 525 -9.62 -3.16 6.42
C GLY A 525 -10.72 -3.55 5.43
N GLU A 526 -11.47 -4.62 5.71
CA GLU A 526 -12.51 -5.11 4.80
C GLU A 526 -13.88 -4.43 5.07
N PRO A 527 -14.67 -4.11 4.04
CA PRO A 527 -15.97 -3.45 4.21
C PRO A 527 -17.10 -4.38 4.70
N TRP A 528 -16.79 -5.57 5.21
CA TRP A 528 -17.79 -6.60 5.52
C TRP A 528 -18.03 -6.74 7.03
N LEU A 529 -19.28 -7.09 7.37
CA LEU A 529 -19.71 -7.50 8.70
C LEU A 529 -20.41 -8.85 8.60
N THR A 530 -20.08 -9.80 9.48
CA THR A 530 -20.74 -11.12 9.56
C THR A 530 -21.14 -11.41 11.00
N LEU A 531 -22.31 -12.03 11.19
CA LEU A 531 -22.72 -12.58 12.48
C LEU A 531 -22.53 -14.10 12.50
N ARG A 532 -21.91 -14.61 13.57
CA ARG A 532 -21.72 -16.06 13.78
C ARG A 532 -22.13 -16.45 15.20
N GLN A 533 -22.25 -17.74 15.43
CA GLN A 533 -22.43 -18.31 16.76
C GLN A 533 -21.48 -19.49 16.94
N SER A 534 -20.74 -19.51 18.04
CA SER A 534 -19.94 -20.66 18.46
C SER A 534 -19.98 -20.80 19.98
N ASN A 535 -20.05 -22.03 20.48
CA ASN A 535 -20.27 -22.35 21.90
C ASN A 535 -21.46 -21.60 22.55
N GLY A 536 -22.50 -21.29 21.76
CA GLY A 536 -23.65 -20.52 22.21
C GLY A 536 -23.49 -18.99 22.11
N VAL A 537 -22.26 -18.47 22.10
CA VAL A 537 -21.95 -17.03 22.03
C VAL A 537 -22.29 -16.48 20.64
N LEU A 538 -23.13 -15.44 20.59
CA LEU A 538 -23.27 -14.59 19.41
C LEU A 538 -22.06 -13.66 19.34
N HIS A 539 -21.44 -13.53 18.17
CA HIS A 539 -20.38 -12.55 17.93
C HIS A 539 -20.49 -11.89 16.57
N VAL A 540 -19.98 -10.65 16.50
CA VAL A 540 -19.78 -9.90 15.26
C VAL A 540 -18.33 -9.99 14.82
N LEU A 541 -18.15 -10.20 13.52
CA LEU A 541 -16.88 -10.23 12.82
C LEU A 541 -16.90 -9.09 11.80
N THR A 542 -16.00 -8.14 11.94
CA THR A 542 -15.74 -7.09 10.94
C THR A 542 -14.33 -7.26 10.38
N GLY A 543 -14.15 -6.94 9.11
CA GLY A 543 -12.84 -6.79 8.52
C GLY A 543 -12.18 -5.51 8.98
N GLY A 544 -11.10 -5.59 9.75
CA GLY A 544 -10.62 -4.44 10.52
C GLY A 544 -11.57 -4.04 11.66
N TYR A 545 -11.20 -2.99 12.41
CA TYR A 545 -11.95 -2.51 13.60
C TYR A 545 -12.09 -3.53 14.76
N GLY A 546 -11.02 -4.28 15.03
CA GLY A 546 -10.96 -5.18 16.18
C GLY A 546 -11.75 -6.47 15.95
N ALA A 547 -11.15 -7.37 15.16
CA ALA A 547 -11.66 -8.69 14.84
C ALA A 547 -12.35 -9.37 16.04
N ASN A 548 -13.54 -9.94 15.77
CA ASN A 548 -14.33 -10.80 16.66
C ASN A 548 -14.73 -10.15 18.00
N ARG A 549 -16.01 -9.82 18.19
CA ARG A 549 -16.57 -9.28 19.45
C ARG A 549 -17.83 -10.02 19.88
N ALA A 550 -17.83 -10.53 21.12
CA ALA A 550 -19.01 -11.17 21.73
C ALA A 550 -20.14 -10.16 22.00
N LEU A 551 -21.37 -10.63 21.80
CA LEU A 551 -22.60 -9.86 21.89
C LEU A 551 -23.61 -10.50 22.85
N ASP A 552 -24.30 -9.66 23.63
CA ASP A 552 -25.44 -10.01 24.48
C ASP A 552 -26.75 -9.44 23.90
N PRO A 553 -27.59 -10.26 23.25
CA PRO A 553 -28.82 -9.82 22.59
C PRO A 553 -29.91 -9.45 23.60
N GLN A 554 -30.27 -8.16 23.64
CA GLN A 554 -31.30 -7.63 24.55
C GLN A 554 -32.71 -7.83 24.00
N ASN A 555 -32.85 -7.80 22.67
CA ASN A 555 -34.08 -8.02 21.91
C ASN A 555 -33.73 -8.28 20.43
N ASP A 556 -34.73 -8.44 19.57
CA ASP A 556 -34.54 -8.77 18.15
C ASP A 556 -33.89 -7.67 17.29
N GLN A 557 -33.59 -6.50 17.85
CA GLN A 557 -32.96 -5.36 17.14
C GLN A 557 -31.70 -4.79 17.83
N LEU A 558 -31.36 -5.22 19.05
CA LEU A 558 -30.26 -4.66 19.83
C LEU A 558 -29.47 -5.75 20.54
N ALA A 559 -28.16 -5.76 20.35
CA ALA A 559 -27.22 -6.51 21.18
C ALA A 559 -26.11 -5.56 21.69
N PHE A 560 -25.71 -5.71 22.94
CA PHE A 560 -24.58 -4.98 23.50
C PHE A 560 -23.30 -5.79 23.41
N LEU A 561 -22.15 -5.11 23.32
CA LEU A 561 -20.86 -5.76 23.49
C LEU A 561 -20.66 -6.14 24.96
N VAL A 562 -20.02 -7.28 25.18
CA VAL A 562 -19.85 -7.91 26.51
C VAL A 562 -18.41 -7.80 26.98
N GLY A 563 -18.20 -7.82 28.30
CA GLY A 563 -16.89 -7.88 28.93
C GLY A 563 -16.34 -6.52 29.38
N LEU A 564 -15.57 -6.52 30.47
CA LEU A 564 -14.95 -5.30 31.02
C LEU A 564 -13.82 -4.72 30.14
N ASN A 565 -13.28 -5.50 29.21
CA ASN A 565 -12.23 -5.08 28.29
C ASN A 565 -12.75 -4.46 26.98
N ASN A 566 -14.02 -4.00 26.95
CA ASN A 566 -14.56 -3.33 25.78
C ASN A 566 -14.09 -1.86 25.68
N ARG A 567 -13.58 -1.49 24.49
CA ARG A 567 -13.20 -0.14 24.05
C ARG A 567 -13.80 0.26 22.69
N GLY A 568 -14.60 -0.60 22.05
CA GLY A 568 -15.13 -0.37 20.71
C GLY A 568 -16.43 0.46 20.73
N ASP A 569 -17.38 0.09 19.88
CA ASP A 569 -18.78 0.49 20.08
C ASP A 569 -19.34 -0.19 21.34
N SER A 570 -20.39 0.42 21.86
CA SER A 570 -21.33 -0.11 22.84
C SER A 570 -22.21 -1.26 22.32
N SER A 571 -22.59 -1.23 21.05
CA SER A 571 -23.75 -2.00 20.56
C SER A 571 -23.67 -2.37 19.08
N LEU A 572 -24.37 -3.45 18.74
CA LEU A 572 -24.81 -3.75 17.39
C LEU A 572 -26.33 -3.52 17.31
N GLN A 573 -26.75 -2.65 16.39
CA GLN A 573 -28.14 -2.25 16.22
C GLN A 573 -28.65 -2.64 14.84
N ILE A 574 -29.83 -3.26 14.79
CA ILE A 574 -30.52 -3.58 13.54
C ILE A 574 -31.47 -2.44 13.18
N LEU A 575 -31.25 -1.84 12.02
CA LEU A 575 -32.12 -0.84 11.43
C LEU A 575 -32.93 -1.52 10.31
N SER A 576 -34.26 -1.44 10.35
CA SER A 576 -35.10 -2.01 9.30
C SER A 576 -35.56 -0.92 8.33
N ASP A 577 -35.20 -1.03 7.05
CA ASP A 577 -35.66 -0.14 5.97
C ASP A 577 -36.13 -0.96 4.77
N GLY A 578 -37.26 -0.60 4.16
CA GLY A 578 -37.87 -1.36 3.06
C GLY A 578 -38.23 -2.83 3.37
N GLY A 579 -38.13 -3.28 4.64
CA GLY A 579 -38.23 -4.69 5.04
C GLY A 579 -36.90 -5.46 5.05
N GLN A 580 -35.77 -4.78 4.81
CA GLN A 580 -34.41 -5.32 4.90
C GLN A 580 -33.72 -4.89 6.19
N ASP A 581 -32.89 -5.77 6.75
CA ASP A 581 -32.08 -5.50 7.95
C ASP A 581 -30.72 -4.90 7.56
N TYR A 582 -30.51 -3.64 7.93
CA TYR A 582 -29.22 -2.96 7.99
C TYR A 582 -28.64 -3.08 9.40
N VAL A 583 -27.32 -3.00 9.53
CA VAL A 583 -26.61 -3.05 10.81
C VAL A 583 -25.89 -1.73 11.05
N LEU A 584 -26.13 -1.08 12.19
CA LEU A 584 -25.31 0.03 12.69
C LEU A 584 -24.33 -0.51 13.73
N TYR A 585 -23.04 -0.28 13.50
CA TYR A 585 -21.94 -0.73 14.35
C TYR A 585 -20.69 0.14 14.12
N ALA A 586 -20.07 0.65 15.19
CA ALA A 586 -18.88 1.51 15.19
C ALA A 586 -18.99 2.79 14.35
N GLY A 587 -20.20 3.38 14.27
CA GLY A 587 -20.51 4.52 13.38
C GLY A 587 -20.74 4.14 11.91
N TYR A 588 -20.44 2.91 11.51
CA TYR A 588 -20.68 2.40 10.17
C TYR A 588 -22.08 1.78 10.05
N VAL A 589 -22.72 2.02 8.91
CA VAL A 589 -23.98 1.41 8.51
C VAL A 589 -23.67 0.36 7.45
N PHE A 590 -23.93 -0.90 7.74
CA PHE A 590 -23.78 -2.01 6.83
C PHE A 590 -25.15 -2.42 6.28
N GLY A 591 -25.32 -2.38 4.95
CA GLY A 591 -26.51 -2.92 4.28
C GLY A 591 -26.38 -4.43 4.02
N PRO A 592 -27.46 -5.13 3.64
CA PRO A 592 -27.35 -6.52 3.23
C PRO A 592 -26.31 -6.67 2.10
N ALA A 593 -25.54 -7.77 2.11
CA ALA A 593 -24.78 -8.19 0.95
C ALA A 593 -25.71 -8.19 -0.28
N PRO A 594 -25.26 -7.65 -1.42
CA PRO A 594 -26.10 -7.63 -2.61
C PRO A 594 -26.49 -9.06 -2.99
N GLU A 595 -27.76 -9.27 -3.30
CA GLU A 595 -28.21 -10.56 -3.82
C GLU A 595 -27.49 -10.86 -5.14
N SER A 596 -27.20 -12.14 -5.39
CA SER A 596 -26.63 -12.60 -6.67
C SER A 596 -27.59 -12.28 -7.81
N LEU A 597 -27.35 -11.15 -8.48
CA LEU A 597 -28.14 -10.77 -9.64
C LEU A 597 -27.79 -11.70 -10.80
N PRO A 598 -28.78 -12.29 -11.49
CA PRO A 598 -28.54 -12.81 -12.82
C PRO A 598 -27.91 -11.71 -13.68
N ALA A 599 -27.13 -12.06 -14.70
CA ALA A 599 -26.59 -11.09 -15.65
C ALA A 599 -27.70 -10.39 -16.46
N THR A 600 -28.38 -9.42 -15.85
CA THR A 600 -29.35 -8.53 -16.48
C THR A 600 -28.59 -7.53 -17.33
N MET A 601 -29.02 -7.33 -18.59
CA MET A 601 -28.29 -6.46 -19.54
C MET A 601 -28.16 -5.01 -19.08
N SER A 602 -28.90 -4.57 -18.06
CA SER A 602 -28.61 -3.35 -17.31
C SER A 602 -29.26 -3.33 -15.93
N LEU A 603 -28.75 -2.46 -15.05
CA LEU A 603 -29.37 -2.03 -13.80
C LEU A 603 -29.39 -0.50 -13.75
N THR A 604 -30.40 0.07 -13.10
CA THR A 604 -30.42 1.49 -12.72
C THR A 604 -30.42 1.57 -11.20
N GLY A 605 -29.44 2.28 -10.64
CA GLY A 605 -29.30 2.51 -9.21
C GLY A 605 -29.42 3.99 -8.87
N SER A 606 -29.47 4.29 -7.58
CA SER A 606 -29.36 5.66 -7.09
C SER A 606 -28.82 5.70 -5.68
N ILE A 607 -27.78 6.49 -5.47
CA ILE A 607 -27.26 6.79 -4.14
C ILE A 607 -28.20 7.82 -3.52
N ALA A 608 -29.15 7.33 -2.73
CA ALA A 608 -30.25 8.14 -2.17
C ALA A 608 -29.84 8.92 -0.90
N ARG A 609 -28.74 8.54 -0.25
CA ARG A 609 -28.23 9.15 0.98
C ARG A 609 -26.79 9.64 0.77
N ALA A 610 -26.50 10.85 1.23
CA ALA A 610 -25.18 11.45 1.06
C ALA A 610 -24.07 10.62 1.73
N GLY A 611 -22.95 10.43 1.03
CA GLY A 611 -21.80 9.66 1.50
C GLY A 611 -22.03 8.16 1.61
N PHE A 612 -23.08 7.62 0.98
CA PHE A 612 -23.32 6.17 0.90
C PHE A 612 -22.78 5.59 -0.40
N SER A 613 -22.28 4.36 -0.40
CA SER A 613 -22.03 3.55 -1.59
C SER A 613 -23.11 2.50 -1.78
N GLU A 614 -23.41 2.17 -3.03
CA GLU A 614 -24.29 1.08 -3.43
C GLU A 614 -23.44 -0.08 -3.94
N TRP A 615 -23.80 -1.30 -3.55
CA TRP A 615 -23.06 -2.51 -3.90
C TRP A 615 -23.94 -3.46 -4.71
N TYR A 616 -23.36 -4.13 -5.70
CA TYR A 616 -24.02 -5.12 -6.54
C TYR A 616 -23.14 -6.35 -6.68
N GLU A 617 -23.69 -7.55 -6.48
CA GLU A 617 -23.01 -8.79 -6.91
C GLU A 617 -23.30 -8.98 -8.39
N ILE A 618 -22.26 -9.21 -9.16
CA ILE A 618 -22.36 -9.49 -10.58
C ILE A 618 -21.83 -10.90 -10.82
N ASN A 619 -22.67 -11.75 -11.40
CA ASN A 619 -22.27 -13.08 -11.83
C ASN A 619 -22.15 -13.07 -13.36
N PRO A 620 -20.94 -12.91 -13.94
CA PRO A 620 -20.73 -12.89 -15.38
C PRO A 620 -20.79 -14.33 -15.94
N ALA A 621 -21.92 -15.01 -15.75
CA ALA A 621 -22.12 -16.39 -16.15
C ALA A 621 -21.90 -16.58 -17.66
N ALA A 622 -21.34 -17.72 -18.07
CA ALA A 622 -21.30 -18.07 -19.47
C ALA A 622 -22.74 -18.17 -20.04
N PRO A 623 -23.01 -17.70 -21.28
CA PRO A 623 -24.33 -17.82 -21.88
C PRO A 623 -24.78 -19.28 -21.99
N ALA A 624 -26.09 -19.53 -21.79
CA ALA A 624 -26.68 -20.86 -21.56
C ALA A 624 -26.45 -21.93 -22.64
N ALA A 625 -25.83 -21.58 -23.77
CA ALA A 625 -25.29 -22.53 -24.73
C ALA A 625 -24.03 -21.93 -25.40
N PRO A 626 -22.81 -22.41 -25.08
CA PRO A 626 -21.62 -22.12 -25.87
C PRO A 626 -21.67 -22.92 -27.19
N VAL A 627 -22.49 -22.44 -28.13
CA VAL A 627 -22.70 -23.10 -29.43
C VAL A 627 -21.45 -22.91 -30.30
N GLY A 628 -20.59 -23.93 -30.36
CA GLY A 628 -19.42 -23.97 -31.24
C GLY A 628 -18.05 -23.98 -30.54
N GLY A 629 -18.00 -24.16 -29.21
CA GLY A 629 -16.72 -24.30 -28.49
C GLY A 629 -16.05 -22.99 -28.06
N VAL A 630 -16.77 -21.86 -28.09
CA VAL A 630 -16.29 -20.57 -27.59
C VAL A 630 -16.20 -20.61 -26.06
N SER A 631 -14.99 -20.48 -25.51
CA SER A 631 -14.72 -20.49 -24.06
C SER A 631 -14.67 -19.11 -23.40
N ASN A 632 -14.34 -18.06 -24.17
CA ASN A 632 -14.00 -16.74 -23.63
C ASN A 632 -15.02 -15.68 -24.09
N VAL A 633 -16.13 -15.54 -23.36
CA VAL A 633 -17.04 -14.39 -23.53
C VAL A 633 -16.58 -13.26 -22.60
N PHE A 634 -16.84 -12.02 -22.96
CA PHE A 634 -16.58 -10.85 -22.10
C PHE A 634 -17.87 -10.05 -21.91
N TYR A 635 -17.89 -9.15 -20.93
CA TYR A 635 -18.94 -8.18 -20.67
C TYR A 635 -18.30 -6.79 -20.58
N GLU A 636 -18.87 -5.79 -21.24
CA GLU A 636 -18.59 -4.38 -20.96
C GLU A 636 -19.58 -3.87 -19.92
N LEU A 637 -19.08 -3.38 -18.80
CA LEU A 637 -19.88 -2.70 -17.77
C LEU A 637 -19.81 -1.20 -18.04
N ALA A 638 -20.81 -0.65 -18.72
CA ALA A 638 -20.88 0.77 -19.03
C ALA A 638 -21.67 1.53 -17.95
N LEU A 639 -21.00 2.41 -17.19
CA LEU A 639 -21.63 3.34 -16.26
C LEU A 639 -22.02 4.63 -17.00
N SER A 640 -23.28 5.03 -16.85
CA SER A 640 -23.87 6.19 -17.51
C SER A 640 -24.86 6.92 -16.59
N GLY A 641 -25.11 8.20 -16.86
CA GLY A 641 -26.00 9.05 -16.05
C GLY A 641 -25.47 9.42 -14.66
N ALA A 642 -24.29 8.92 -14.26
CA ALA A 642 -23.68 9.19 -12.97
C ALA A 642 -23.03 10.59 -12.93
N PRO A 643 -23.01 11.26 -11.76
CA PRO A 643 -22.18 12.43 -11.52
C PRO A 643 -20.68 12.16 -11.77
N SER A 644 -19.94 13.18 -12.20
CA SER A 644 -18.52 13.03 -12.58
C SER A 644 -17.58 12.71 -11.41
N ASN A 645 -18.04 12.87 -10.16
CA ASN A 645 -17.30 12.52 -8.95
C ASN A 645 -17.67 11.13 -8.41
N PHE A 646 -18.60 10.39 -9.03
CA PHE A 646 -18.86 9.01 -8.62
C PHE A 646 -17.73 8.09 -9.08
N LEU A 647 -17.45 7.06 -8.29
CA LEU A 647 -16.46 6.03 -8.54
C LEU A 647 -17.17 4.68 -8.66
N LEU A 648 -16.74 3.92 -9.64
CA LEU A 648 -17.16 2.56 -9.94
C LEU A 648 -15.97 1.65 -9.70
N ARG A 649 -16.05 0.78 -8.70
CA ARG A 649 -14.99 -0.17 -8.38
C ARG A 649 -15.46 -1.58 -8.57
N LEU A 650 -14.66 -2.36 -9.29
CA LEU A 650 -14.88 -3.77 -9.49
C LEU A 650 -13.92 -4.56 -8.60
N HIS A 651 -14.45 -5.43 -7.77
CA HIS A 651 -13.71 -6.28 -6.84
C HIS A 651 -13.85 -7.76 -7.19
N GLY A 652 -12.77 -8.51 -6.99
CA GLY A 652 -12.70 -9.96 -7.19
C GLY A 652 -12.72 -10.76 -5.90
N ASP A 653 -12.29 -12.02 -5.97
CA ASP A 653 -12.08 -12.88 -4.81
C ASP A 653 -11.18 -12.18 -3.77
N GLY A 654 -11.54 -12.29 -2.48
CA GLY A 654 -10.86 -11.57 -1.41
C GLY A 654 -11.07 -10.04 -1.42
N ASN A 655 -12.06 -9.54 -2.18
CA ASN A 655 -12.36 -8.12 -2.38
C ASN A 655 -11.22 -7.29 -3.01
N VAL A 656 -10.27 -7.95 -3.67
CA VAL A 656 -9.17 -7.28 -4.38
C VAL A 656 -9.74 -6.40 -5.49
N LEU A 657 -9.38 -5.10 -5.48
CA LEU A 657 -9.78 -4.15 -6.51
C LEU A 657 -9.16 -4.56 -7.86
N LEU A 658 -10.01 -4.97 -8.80
CA LEU A 658 -9.62 -5.41 -10.16
C LEU A 658 -9.57 -4.23 -11.15
N ASP A 659 -10.49 -3.28 -11.00
CA ASP A 659 -10.59 -2.11 -11.87
C ASP A 659 -11.37 -0.96 -11.21
N GLU A 660 -11.05 0.28 -11.58
CA GLU A 660 -11.75 1.49 -11.10
C GLU A 660 -12.02 2.46 -12.26
N LEU A 661 -13.20 3.09 -12.26
CA LEU A 661 -13.60 4.15 -13.17
C LEU A 661 -14.19 5.32 -12.37
N ARG A 662 -13.96 6.55 -12.83
CA ARG A 662 -14.59 7.76 -12.29
C ARG A 662 -15.57 8.37 -13.31
N GLY A 663 -16.77 8.72 -12.86
CA GLY A 663 -17.85 9.25 -13.70
C GLY A 663 -18.37 8.22 -14.70
N ASN A 664 -18.86 8.70 -15.85
CA ASN A 664 -19.38 7.83 -16.90
C ASN A 664 -18.24 7.24 -17.75
N GLY A 665 -18.37 5.97 -18.17
CA GLY A 665 -17.34 5.23 -18.89
C GLY A 665 -17.60 3.71 -18.87
N GLY A 666 -16.58 2.87 -19.11
CA GLY A 666 -16.78 1.42 -19.16
C GLY A 666 -15.60 0.56 -18.67
N LEU A 667 -15.92 -0.51 -17.94
CA LEU A 667 -15.00 -1.57 -17.50
C LEU A 667 -15.20 -2.84 -18.34
N THR A 668 -14.30 -3.84 -18.26
CA THR A 668 -14.53 -5.16 -18.88
C THR A 668 -14.30 -6.31 -17.92
N VAL A 669 -15.19 -7.28 -17.98
CA VAL A 669 -15.21 -8.49 -17.15
C VAL A 669 -15.20 -9.72 -18.05
N ALA A 670 -14.42 -10.74 -17.69
CA ALA A 670 -14.46 -12.04 -18.35
C ALA A 670 -15.66 -12.87 -17.86
N SER A 671 -16.33 -13.57 -18.79
CA SER A 671 -17.35 -14.55 -18.44
C SER A 671 -16.76 -15.76 -17.73
N GLY A 672 -17.55 -16.44 -16.92
CA GLY A 672 -17.13 -17.66 -16.23
C GLY A 672 -16.17 -17.41 -15.06
N ARG A 673 -15.90 -16.15 -14.70
CA ARG A 673 -15.37 -15.81 -13.38
C ARG A 673 -16.41 -16.13 -12.29
N GLY A 674 -15.93 -16.32 -11.07
CA GLY A 674 -16.78 -16.35 -9.87
C GLY A 674 -17.54 -15.03 -9.69
N PRO A 675 -18.42 -14.95 -8.67
CA PRO A 675 -19.14 -13.72 -8.35
C PRO A 675 -18.14 -12.59 -8.09
N LEU A 676 -18.31 -11.47 -8.78
CA LEU A 676 -17.57 -10.24 -8.55
C LEU A 676 -18.48 -9.25 -7.83
N THR A 677 -17.91 -8.27 -7.13
CA THR A 677 -18.69 -7.22 -6.47
C THR A 677 -18.36 -5.86 -7.07
N LEU A 678 -19.41 -5.07 -7.27
CA LEU A 678 -19.35 -3.75 -7.89
C LEU A 678 -19.78 -2.71 -6.87
N GLU A 679 -18.85 -1.89 -6.40
CA GLU A 679 -19.13 -0.72 -5.56
C GLU A 679 -19.36 0.51 -6.47
N VAL A 680 -20.41 1.28 -6.18
CA VAL A 680 -20.65 2.61 -6.73
C VAL A 680 -20.69 3.60 -5.56
N GLN A 681 -19.71 4.51 -5.48
CA GLN A 681 -19.50 5.40 -4.34
C GLN A 681 -19.29 6.85 -4.81
N PRO A 682 -19.85 7.88 -4.14
CA PRO A 682 -19.45 9.27 -4.40
C PRO A 682 -18.07 9.53 -3.80
N ASP A 683 -17.23 10.28 -4.52
CA ASP A 683 -16.08 10.93 -3.87
C ASP A 683 -16.58 11.92 -2.82
N VAL A 684 -15.83 12.12 -1.72
CA VAL A 684 -16.16 13.09 -0.65
C VAL A 684 -16.30 14.52 -1.16
N ASP A 685 -15.63 14.84 -2.27
CA ASP A 685 -15.73 16.13 -2.95
C ASP A 685 -16.87 16.12 -3.99
N GLY A 686 -17.75 17.11 -3.92
CA GLY A 686 -18.84 17.32 -4.88
C GLY A 686 -20.16 16.68 -4.50
N VAL A 687 -20.94 16.26 -5.52
CA VAL A 687 -22.31 15.76 -5.36
C VAL A 687 -22.32 14.39 -4.69
N GLN A 688 -22.99 14.29 -3.54
CA GLN A 688 -23.00 13.08 -2.70
C GLN A 688 -24.18 12.11 -2.97
N THR A 689 -25.13 12.50 -3.82
CA THR A 689 -26.34 11.72 -4.14
C THR A 689 -26.69 11.84 -5.61
N GLY A 690 -27.19 10.75 -6.21
CA GLY A 690 -27.46 10.75 -7.65
C GLY A 690 -27.87 9.39 -8.18
N SER A 691 -28.61 9.40 -9.29
CA SER A 691 -28.92 8.20 -10.07
C SER A 691 -27.75 7.81 -10.96
N PHE A 692 -27.69 6.54 -11.32
CA PHE A 692 -26.73 5.99 -12.28
C PHE A 692 -27.31 4.75 -12.97
N HIS A 693 -26.74 4.41 -14.12
CA HIS A 693 -27.16 3.27 -14.94
C HIS A 693 -25.92 2.45 -15.34
N VAL A 694 -25.87 1.18 -14.94
CA VAL A 694 -24.83 0.23 -15.36
C VAL A 694 -25.43 -0.70 -16.40
N ALA A 695 -24.94 -0.64 -17.63
CA ALA A 695 -25.30 -1.60 -18.67
C ALA A 695 -24.26 -2.73 -18.73
N PHE A 696 -24.72 -3.99 -18.70
CA PHE A 696 -23.92 -5.18 -18.96
C PHE A 696 -24.09 -5.56 -20.43
N ASN A 697 -23.32 -4.88 -21.27
CA ASN A 697 -23.31 -5.16 -22.69
C ASN A 697 -22.43 -6.38 -22.93
N ILE A 698 -23.02 -7.48 -23.40
CA ILE A 698 -22.25 -8.54 -24.07
C ILE A 698 -21.69 -7.88 -25.35
N PRO A 699 -20.36 -7.74 -25.52
CA PRO A 699 -19.78 -7.28 -26.76
C PRO A 699 -20.28 -8.19 -27.87
N LEU A 700 -20.76 -7.61 -28.95
CA LEU A 700 -21.39 -8.36 -30.04
C LEU A 700 -20.36 -9.34 -30.63
N LEU A 701 -20.61 -10.64 -30.43
CA LEU A 701 -19.75 -11.72 -30.92
C LEU A 701 -20.25 -12.18 -32.30
N VAL A 702 -19.34 -12.19 -33.27
CA VAL A 702 -19.57 -12.87 -34.55
C VAL A 702 -19.53 -14.38 -34.30
N ARG A 703 -20.65 -15.05 -34.58
CA ARG A 703 -20.85 -16.48 -34.29
C ARG A 703 -20.30 -17.38 -35.38
N GLU A 704 -20.46 -16.96 -36.63
CA GLU A 704 -20.00 -17.67 -37.83
C GLU A 704 -19.97 -16.67 -39.00
N MET A 705 -18.97 -16.75 -39.87
CA MET A 705 -19.07 -16.24 -41.24
C MET A 705 -19.09 -17.43 -42.20
N ARG A 706 -20.17 -17.59 -42.95
CA ARG A 706 -20.35 -18.72 -43.86
C ARG A 706 -20.68 -18.29 -45.28
N LYS A 707 -20.33 -19.14 -46.25
CA LYS A 707 -20.52 -18.85 -47.67
C LYS A 707 -21.87 -19.35 -48.16
N ALA A 708 -22.84 -18.44 -48.27
CA ALA A 708 -24.17 -18.70 -48.80
C ALA A 708 -24.17 -18.49 -50.33
N GLY A 709 -23.64 -19.47 -51.07
CA GLY A 709 -23.49 -19.38 -52.53
C GLY A 709 -22.41 -18.36 -52.92
N ASN A 710 -22.82 -17.24 -53.53
CA ASN A 710 -21.92 -16.17 -53.96
C ASN A 710 -21.79 -15.02 -52.94
N ALA A 711 -22.47 -15.10 -51.80
CA ALA A 711 -22.44 -14.09 -50.74
C ALA A 711 -21.88 -14.67 -49.43
N SER A 712 -21.28 -13.81 -48.61
CA SER A 712 -20.87 -14.13 -47.24
C SER A 712 -21.99 -13.73 -46.27
N GLU A 713 -22.45 -14.69 -45.47
CA GLU A 713 -23.46 -14.49 -44.44
C GLU A 713 -22.77 -14.43 -43.08
N ILE A 714 -22.87 -13.27 -42.41
CA ILE A 714 -22.41 -13.09 -41.03
C ILE A 714 -23.57 -13.45 -40.11
N VAL A 715 -23.38 -14.43 -39.24
CA VAL A 715 -24.31 -14.74 -38.14
C VAL A 715 -23.74 -14.10 -36.88
N TRP A 716 -24.53 -13.26 -36.22
CA TRP A 716 -24.15 -12.60 -34.96
C TRP A 716 -25.24 -12.80 -33.89
N GLN A 717 -24.91 -12.48 -32.64
CA GLN A 717 -25.88 -12.46 -31.53
C GLN A 717 -25.74 -11.15 -30.75
N GLY A 718 -26.85 -10.44 -30.58
CA GLY A 718 -26.90 -9.13 -29.92
C GLY A 718 -28.33 -8.66 -29.68
N ALA A 719 -28.49 -7.53 -29.00
CA ALA A 719 -29.80 -6.96 -28.71
C ALA A 719 -30.51 -6.47 -29.99
N SER A 720 -31.83 -6.63 -30.05
CA SER A 720 -32.64 -6.15 -31.18
C SER A 720 -32.70 -4.62 -31.20
N ASN A 721 -32.57 -4.02 -32.39
CA ASN A 721 -32.57 -2.56 -32.68
C ASN A 721 -31.29 -1.77 -32.33
N SER A 722 -30.16 -2.40 -32.03
CA SER A 722 -28.88 -1.70 -31.85
C SER A 722 -28.20 -1.38 -33.19
N THR A 723 -27.68 -0.16 -33.34
CA THR A 723 -26.80 0.25 -34.46
C THR A 723 -25.35 0.01 -34.07
N PHE A 724 -24.54 -0.62 -34.92
CA PHE A 724 -23.16 -1.01 -34.58
C PHE A 724 -22.17 -0.72 -35.72
N GLY A 725 -20.90 -0.52 -35.34
CA GLY A 725 -19.76 -0.46 -36.25
C GLY A 725 -18.84 -1.67 -36.07
N ILE A 726 -18.12 -2.04 -37.13
CA ILE A 726 -17.09 -3.09 -37.09
C ILE A 726 -15.73 -2.42 -36.85
N GLU A 727 -15.19 -2.54 -35.63
CA GLU A 727 -13.79 -2.20 -35.37
C GLU A 727 -12.91 -3.35 -35.88
N SER A 728 -12.17 -3.06 -36.95
CA SER A 728 -11.16 -3.92 -37.59
C SER A 728 -11.53 -5.40 -37.78
N ALA A 729 -11.88 -5.75 -39.01
CA ALA A 729 -11.53 -7.08 -39.51
C ALA A 729 -10.15 -6.99 -40.18
N GLU A 730 -9.19 -7.81 -39.76
CA GLU A 730 -7.87 -7.91 -40.42
C GLU A 730 -7.97 -8.27 -41.92
N ARG A 731 -9.13 -8.76 -42.38
CA ARG A 731 -9.37 -9.21 -43.76
C ARG A 731 -10.73 -8.84 -44.35
N LEU A 732 -11.27 -7.66 -44.05
CA LEU A 732 -12.29 -7.04 -44.92
C LEU A 732 -11.62 -6.02 -45.84
N THR A 733 -11.10 -6.52 -46.96
CA THR A 733 -10.70 -5.66 -48.07
C THR A 733 -11.94 -5.20 -48.84
N THR A 734 -11.73 -4.34 -49.84
CA THR A 734 -12.77 -3.78 -50.70
C THR A 734 -13.27 -4.84 -51.71
N ALA A 735 -13.77 -5.97 -51.19
CA ALA A 735 -13.74 -7.26 -51.88
C ALA A 735 -14.97 -8.17 -51.62
N ASP A 736 -15.97 -7.72 -50.84
CA ASP A 736 -17.14 -8.54 -50.52
C ASP A 736 -18.44 -7.74 -50.57
N ALA A 737 -19.38 -8.20 -51.40
CA ALA A 737 -20.70 -7.60 -51.50
C ALA A 737 -21.67 -8.26 -50.52
N PHE A 738 -22.01 -7.52 -49.48
CA PHE A 738 -22.99 -7.91 -48.49
C PHE A 738 -24.40 -7.56 -48.97
N VAL A 739 -25.27 -8.57 -49.06
CA VAL A 739 -26.72 -8.37 -49.13
C VAL A 739 -27.28 -8.63 -47.72
N PRO A 740 -27.73 -7.62 -46.98
CA PRO A 740 -28.33 -7.84 -45.67
C PRO A 740 -29.65 -8.59 -45.83
N SER A 741 -29.64 -9.89 -45.52
CA SER A 741 -30.83 -10.73 -45.45
C SER A 741 -31.61 -10.42 -44.17
N ILE A 742 -32.37 -9.33 -44.19
CA ILE A 742 -33.20 -8.89 -43.07
C ILE A 742 -34.41 -9.82 -42.91
N THR A 743 -34.63 -10.30 -41.68
CA THR A 743 -35.97 -10.54 -41.14
C THR A 743 -36.12 -9.83 -39.79
N ASN A 744 -36.57 -8.56 -39.87
CA ASN A 744 -36.86 -7.60 -38.79
C ASN A 744 -35.61 -7.18 -37.97
N ILE A 745 -35.17 -5.90 -37.91
CA ILE A 745 -35.83 -4.60 -38.14
C ILE A 745 -34.93 -3.67 -39.02
N ALA A 746 -35.46 -2.52 -39.47
CA ALA A 746 -35.03 -1.74 -40.65
C ALA A 746 -33.70 -0.95 -40.56
N ALA A 747 -33.15 -0.63 -41.74
CA ALA A 747 -31.81 -0.04 -41.96
C ALA A 747 -31.86 1.31 -42.72
N THR A 748 -30.73 2.05 -42.73
CA THR A 748 -30.20 2.75 -43.94
C THR A 748 -28.75 3.23 -43.74
N GLY A 749 -27.84 2.89 -44.67
CA GLY A 749 -26.49 3.46 -44.77
C GLY A 749 -25.51 2.51 -45.47
N LEU A 750 -25.10 2.81 -46.71
CA LEU A 750 -24.35 1.90 -47.60
C LEU A 750 -22.92 2.41 -47.88
N LEU A 751 -21.93 1.52 -47.74
CA LEU A 751 -20.65 1.51 -48.45
C LEU A 751 -20.30 0.03 -48.72
N GLY A 752 -19.95 -0.32 -49.95
CA GLY A 752 -19.59 -1.69 -50.35
C GLY A 752 -18.44 -1.69 -51.35
N LEU A 753 -17.84 -2.86 -51.66
CA LEU A 753 -16.88 -3.14 -52.77
C LEU A 753 -16.78 -4.70 -52.99
N HIS A 754 -15.95 -5.25 -53.91
CA HIS A 754 -16.17 -6.59 -54.55
C HIS A 754 -14.93 -7.45 -55.00
N ASN A 755 -15.00 -8.78 -54.77
CA ASN A 755 -14.11 -9.95 -55.09
C ASN A 755 -12.72 -10.09 -54.36
N GLN A 756 -12.16 -11.22 -53.86
CA GLN A 756 -12.47 -12.67 -53.53
C GLN A 756 -11.22 -13.30 -52.78
N PRO A 757 -11.12 -14.60 -52.34
CA PRO A 757 -12.05 -15.58 -51.72
C PRO A 757 -11.53 -16.22 -50.39
N ALA A 758 -12.42 -16.79 -49.54
CA ALA A 758 -12.07 -17.45 -48.26
C ALA A 758 -11.60 -18.92 -48.34
N SER A 759 -10.80 -19.37 -47.35
CA SER A 759 -10.40 -20.78 -47.11
C SER A 759 -11.37 -21.50 -46.14
N PRO A 760 -11.36 -22.85 -46.05
CA PRO A 760 -12.50 -23.59 -45.47
C PRO A 760 -12.57 -23.74 -43.95
N ASP A 761 -11.45 -23.65 -43.22
CA ASP A 761 -11.31 -24.32 -41.91
C ASP A 761 -11.01 -23.38 -40.71
N GLY A 762 -11.39 -22.10 -40.77
CA GLY A 762 -11.13 -21.13 -39.68
C GLY A 762 -12.32 -20.26 -39.34
N ALA A 763 -12.93 -20.46 -38.16
CA ALA A 763 -13.89 -19.52 -37.58
C ALA A 763 -13.15 -18.29 -37.04
N LEU A 764 -13.27 -17.16 -37.74
CA LEU A 764 -12.75 -15.86 -37.31
C LEU A 764 -13.78 -15.14 -36.42
N PHE A 765 -13.34 -14.69 -35.25
CA PHE A 765 -14.14 -13.92 -34.30
C PHE A 765 -13.79 -12.43 -34.39
N TYR A 766 -14.80 -11.56 -34.29
CA TYR A 766 -14.63 -10.10 -34.30
C TYR A 766 -15.34 -9.47 -33.09
N ARG A 767 -14.82 -8.33 -32.63
CA ARG A 767 -15.38 -7.52 -31.54
C ARG A 767 -16.13 -6.33 -32.14
N LEU A 768 -17.40 -6.15 -31.78
CA LEU A 768 -18.20 -4.98 -32.18
C LEU A 768 -18.55 -4.11 -30.97
N ARG A 769 -18.52 -2.79 -31.13
CA ARG A 769 -18.78 -1.80 -30.07
C ARG A 769 -20.10 -1.07 -30.30
N ASP A 770 -20.77 -0.70 -29.21
CA ASP A 770 -21.87 0.27 -29.22
C ASP A 770 -21.32 1.67 -29.57
N ALA A 771 -21.83 2.26 -30.65
CA ALA A 771 -21.38 3.56 -31.14
C ALA A 771 -21.75 4.76 -30.24
N SER A 772 -22.48 4.53 -29.14
CA SER A 772 -22.90 5.56 -28.18
C SER A 772 -22.06 5.63 -26.90
N ALA A 773 -21.19 4.66 -26.64
CA ALA A 773 -20.31 4.66 -25.46
C ALA A 773 -19.09 5.62 -25.67
N PRO A 774 -18.77 6.51 -24.71
CA PRO A 774 -17.68 7.47 -24.88
C PRO A 774 -16.30 6.80 -25.04
N ALA A 775 -15.41 7.47 -25.79
CA ALA A 775 -14.12 6.92 -26.20
C ALA A 775 -13.08 6.73 -25.07
N ASN A 776 -13.35 7.23 -23.86
CA ASN A 776 -12.38 7.23 -22.76
C ASN A 776 -12.29 5.86 -22.05
N ARG A 777 -11.54 4.93 -22.65
CA ARG A 777 -11.03 3.76 -21.94
C ARG A 777 -9.52 3.62 -22.17
N LEU A 778 -8.77 3.56 -21.06
CA LEU A 778 -7.35 3.25 -21.12
C LEU A 778 -7.16 1.77 -21.49
N GLY A 779 -6.22 1.54 -22.40
CA GLY A 779 -5.70 0.22 -22.71
C GLY A 779 -4.61 -0.19 -21.73
N ARG A 780 -4.22 -1.47 -21.79
CA ARG A 780 -3.14 -2.04 -20.96
C ARG A 780 -2.20 -2.86 -21.81
N VAL A 781 -0.89 -2.71 -21.62
CA VAL A 781 0.12 -3.62 -22.18
C VAL A 781 1.08 -4.07 -21.09
N ILE A 782 1.65 -5.26 -21.25
CA ILE A 782 2.67 -5.81 -20.35
C ILE A 782 4.02 -5.66 -21.04
N MET A 783 5.03 -5.21 -20.32
CA MET A 783 6.42 -5.21 -20.75
C MET A 783 7.21 -6.25 -19.95
N LEU A 784 7.87 -7.15 -20.67
CA LEU A 784 8.81 -8.15 -20.15
C LEU A 784 10.13 -7.95 -20.90
N SER A 785 11.27 -8.01 -20.21
CA SER A 785 12.58 -7.83 -20.83
C SER A 785 13.66 -8.67 -20.15
N ASP A 786 14.77 -8.88 -20.87
CA ASP A 786 16.02 -9.45 -20.35
C ASP A 786 15.76 -10.77 -19.60
N PHE A 787 15.16 -11.71 -20.34
CA PHE A 787 14.69 -12.97 -19.78
C PHE A 787 15.88 -13.82 -19.33
N HIS A 788 16.91 -13.92 -20.17
CA HIS A 788 18.08 -14.78 -20.00
C HIS A 788 17.73 -16.19 -19.50
N MET A 789 16.76 -16.81 -20.16
CA MET A 789 16.28 -18.14 -19.80
C MET A 789 17.43 -19.15 -19.92
N SER A 790 17.77 -19.79 -18.80
CA SER A 790 18.89 -20.72 -18.74
C SER A 790 18.44 -22.17 -18.60
N PRO A 791 18.63 -23.02 -19.61
CA PRO A 791 18.47 -24.47 -19.46
C PRO A 791 19.62 -25.09 -18.64
N PHE A 792 20.67 -24.31 -18.31
CA PHE A 792 21.90 -24.79 -17.68
C PHE A 792 21.89 -24.77 -16.15
N ALA A 793 20.80 -24.30 -15.53
CA ALA A 793 20.60 -24.29 -14.08
C ALA A 793 20.84 -25.67 -13.43
N ASN A 794 20.62 -26.75 -14.18
CA ASN A 794 21.06 -28.10 -13.83
C ASN A 794 21.67 -28.79 -15.07
N ALA A 795 23.01 -28.83 -15.11
CA ALA A 795 23.77 -29.41 -16.22
C ALA A 795 23.43 -30.88 -16.55
N ALA A 796 22.87 -31.64 -15.60
CA ALA A 796 22.53 -33.05 -15.80
C ALA A 796 21.30 -33.25 -16.71
N ILE A 797 20.46 -32.23 -16.92
CA ILE A 797 19.26 -32.33 -17.77
C ILE A 797 19.39 -31.60 -19.12
N THR A 798 20.48 -30.88 -19.37
CA THR A 798 20.70 -30.10 -20.61
C THR A 798 20.46 -30.92 -21.89
N GLU A 799 20.98 -32.15 -21.93
CA GLU A 799 20.81 -33.07 -23.07
C GLU A 799 19.36 -33.61 -23.17
N SER A 800 18.69 -33.83 -22.04
CA SER A 800 17.28 -34.22 -22.01
C SER A 800 16.37 -33.10 -22.52
N LEU A 801 16.63 -31.84 -22.15
CA LEU A 801 15.93 -30.67 -22.69
C LEU A 801 16.18 -30.54 -24.20
N ARG A 802 17.43 -30.69 -24.65
CA ARG A 802 17.77 -30.62 -26.08
C ARG A 802 17.04 -31.68 -26.91
N THR A 803 16.87 -32.89 -26.40
CA THR A 803 16.32 -34.03 -27.16
C THR A 803 14.79 -34.16 -27.05
N SER A 804 14.19 -33.84 -25.91
CA SER A 804 12.73 -33.89 -25.65
C SER A 804 11.91 -32.85 -26.44
N ALA A 805 10.59 -33.03 -26.51
CA ALA A 805 9.69 -32.00 -27.01
C ALA A 805 9.54 -30.83 -26.01
N ILE A 806 9.33 -29.59 -26.48
CA ILE A 806 9.16 -28.41 -25.60
C ILE A 806 8.00 -28.60 -24.61
N SER A 807 6.96 -29.34 -25.00
CA SER A 807 5.83 -29.70 -24.14
C SER A 807 6.18 -30.62 -22.96
N GLU A 808 7.33 -31.31 -23.00
CA GLU A 808 7.84 -32.18 -21.94
C GLU A 808 8.79 -31.45 -20.99
N TRP A 809 9.16 -30.20 -21.30
CA TRP A 809 10.16 -29.46 -20.54
C TRP A 809 9.71 -29.18 -19.11
N ASP A 810 8.42 -28.91 -18.85
CA ASP A 810 7.94 -28.63 -17.49
C ASP A 810 8.24 -29.77 -16.51
N ASP A 811 8.00 -31.03 -16.91
CA ASP A 811 8.27 -32.21 -16.07
C ASP A 811 9.78 -32.42 -15.85
N LEU A 812 10.59 -32.23 -16.90
CA LEU A 812 12.06 -32.33 -16.83
C LEU A 812 12.67 -31.24 -15.93
N LEU A 813 12.11 -30.03 -15.97
CA LEU A 813 12.56 -28.87 -15.21
C LEU A 813 12.11 -28.96 -13.76
N ALA A 814 10.87 -29.38 -13.49
CA ALA A 814 10.33 -29.55 -12.13
C ALA A 814 11.14 -30.56 -11.30
N ALA A 815 11.70 -31.60 -11.94
CA ALA A 815 12.59 -32.55 -11.30
C ALA A 815 13.98 -31.98 -10.92
N ALA A 816 14.30 -30.75 -11.33
CA ALA A 816 15.65 -30.20 -11.33
C ALA A 816 15.84 -28.84 -10.60
N THR A 817 14.78 -28.24 -10.04
CA THR A 817 14.82 -26.87 -9.48
C THR A 817 15.44 -26.74 -8.09
N ASN A 818 16.26 -25.70 -7.88
CA ASN A 818 16.83 -25.29 -6.59
C ASN A 818 16.40 -23.86 -6.17
N GLY A 819 15.09 -23.59 -6.11
CA GLY A 819 14.56 -22.29 -5.65
C GLY A 819 14.61 -21.16 -6.68
N TYR A 820 13.98 -20.03 -6.35
CA TYR A 820 13.79 -18.91 -7.28
C TYR A 820 15.11 -18.34 -7.81
N PHE A 821 16.04 -18.10 -6.90
CA PHE A 821 17.35 -17.51 -7.20
C PHE A 821 18.43 -18.59 -7.29
N THR A 822 18.30 -19.45 -8.30
CA THR A 822 19.29 -20.49 -8.59
C THR A 822 20.58 -19.89 -9.15
N LYS A 823 21.72 -20.53 -8.84
CA LYS A 823 23.00 -20.33 -9.50
C LYS A 823 23.37 -21.57 -10.29
N ASP A 824 24.04 -21.37 -11.42
CA ASP A 824 24.55 -22.43 -12.27
C ASP A 824 25.82 -23.10 -11.71
N ALA A 825 26.38 -24.05 -12.47
CA ALA A 825 27.61 -24.77 -12.10
C ALA A 825 28.87 -23.89 -12.02
N THR A 826 28.86 -22.68 -12.59
CA THR A 826 29.95 -21.68 -12.50
C THR A 826 29.76 -20.70 -11.34
N GLY A 827 28.57 -20.69 -10.73
CA GLY A 827 28.19 -19.80 -9.64
C GLY A 827 27.59 -18.47 -10.11
N GLN A 828 27.32 -18.28 -11.40
CA GLN A 828 26.52 -17.15 -11.89
C GLN A 828 25.03 -17.41 -11.61
N SER A 829 24.25 -16.35 -11.42
CA SER A 829 22.80 -16.49 -11.19
C SER A 829 22.06 -16.55 -12.52
N VAL A 830 20.98 -17.32 -12.57
CA VAL A 830 20.28 -17.64 -13.82
C VAL A 830 18.77 -17.47 -13.67
N THR A 831 18.10 -17.03 -14.74
CA THR A 831 16.63 -17.08 -14.80
C THR A 831 16.21 -18.52 -15.02
N THR A 832 15.58 -19.10 -13.99
CA THR A 832 14.99 -20.43 -14.09
C THR A 832 13.58 -20.36 -14.66
N PRO A 833 13.09 -21.45 -15.27
CA PRO A 833 11.68 -21.60 -15.62
C PRO A 833 10.72 -21.41 -14.44
N MET A 834 11.13 -21.69 -13.20
CA MET A 834 10.30 -21.42 -12.01
C MET A 834 10.18 -19.91 -11.72
N LEU A 835 11.27 -19.15 -11.85
CA LEU A 835 11.25 -17.69 -11.72
C LEU A 835 10.43 -17.06 -12.85
N PHE A 836 10.65 -17.49 -14.09
CA PHE A 836 9.93 -17.02 -15.27
C PHE A 836 8.42 -17.32 -15.19
N ASN A 837 8.03 -18.57 -14.91
CA ASN A 837 6.61 -18.93 -14.79
C ASN A 837 5.93 -18.22 -13.61
N SER A 838 6.68 -17.90 -12.54
CA SER A 838 6.16 -17.08 -11.43
C SER A 838 5.97 -15.61 -11.83
N ALA A 839 6.88 -15.03 -12.62
CA ALA A 839 6.71 -13.71 -13.21
C ALA A 839 5.45 -13.67 -14.10
N LEU A 840 5.28 -14.66 -14.99
CA LEU A 840 4.08 -14.77 -15.85
C LEU A 840 2.79 -14.94 -15.04
N THR A 841 2.81 -15.76 -13.99
CA THR A 841 1.64 -15.97 -13.11
C THR A 841 1.22 -14.66 -12.43
N ASN A 842 2.18 -13.89 -11.91
CA ASN A 842 1.91 -12.62 -11.24
C ASN A 842 1.55 -11.51 -12.25
N ALA A 843 2.18 -11.48 -13.42
CA ALA A 843 1.81 -10.59 -14.52
C ALA A 843 0.40 -10.86 -15.04
N TRP A 844 -0.05 -12.11 -15.09
CA TRP A 844 -1.43 -12.47 -15.42
C TRP A 844 -2.41 -12.01 -14.34
N ALA A 845 -2.03 -12.14 -13.05
CA ALA A 845 -2.84 -11.63 -11.95
C ALA A 845 -2.99 -10.09 -12.02
N ALA A 846 -1.92 -9.37 -12.35
CA ALA A 846 -1.91 -7.91 -12.52
C ALA A 846 -2.65 -7.45 -13.81
N CYS A 847 -2.52 -8.21 -14.90
CA CYS A 847 -3.13 -7.88 -16.20
C CYS A 847 -3.54 -9.16 -16.97
N PRO A 848 -4.74 -9.71 -16.74
CA PRO A 848 -5.19 -10.94 -17.38
C PRO A 848 -5.66 -10.76 -18.83
N GLN A 849 -5.80 -9.52 -19.30
CA GLN A 849 -6.25 -9.14 -20.65
C GLN A 849 -5.43 -7.93 -21.16
N PRO A 850 -4.14 -8.11 -21.49
CA PRO A 850 -3.37 -7.09 -22.17
C PRO A 850 -3.89 -6.91 -23.62
N ASP A 851 -3.86 -5.66 -24.11
CA ASP A 851 -4.06 -5.33 -25.52
C ASP A 851 -2.85 -5.76 -26.38
N GLY A 852 -1.70 -5.98 -25.73
CA GLY A 852 -0.48 -6.52 -26.31
C GLY A 852 0.60 -6.76 -25.26
N ILE A 853 1.55 -7.63 -25.57
CA ILE A 853 2.73 -7.93 -24.77
C ILE A 853 3.94 -7.41 -25.54
N LEU A 854 4.75 -6.59 -24.87
CA LEU A 854 6.00 -6.05 -25.38
C LEU A 854 7.15 -6.87 -24.78
N MET A 855 8.06 -7.34 -25.63
CA MET A 855 9.25 -8.09 -25.27
C MET A 855 10.50 -7.28 -25.62
N GLY A 856 11.27 -6.90 -24.61
CA GLY A 856 12.48 -6.10 -24.77
C GLY A 856 13.70 -6.85 -25.33
N GLY A 857 13.62 -8.16 -25.60
CA GLY A 857 14.73 -8.98 -26.10
C GLY A 857 15.55 -9.66 -25.00
N ASP A 858 16.68 -10.26 -25.39
CA ASP A 858 17.55 -11.10 -24.56
C ASP A 858 16.81 -12.31 -23.96
N PHE A 859 16.34 -13.17 -24.86
CA PHE A 859 15.61 -14.40 -24.53
C PHE A 859 16.51 -15.49 -23.92
N PRO A 860 17.69 -15.85 -24.49
CA PRO A 860 18.55 -16.90 -23.97
C PRO A 860 19.59 -16.36 -22.98
N TYR A 861 20.19 -17.27 -22.19
CA TYR A 861 21.30 -16.95 -21.30
C TYR A 861 22.59 -16.53 -22.06
N TYR A 862 23.47 -15.77 -21.40
CA TYR A 862 24.71 -15.22 -21.97
C TYR A 862 25.58 -16.25 -22.70
N ASP A 863 26.22 -15.80 -23.79
CA ASP A 863 27.20 -16.57 -24.58
C ASP A 863 26.75 -18.01 -24.88
N PHE A 864 25.47 -18.21 -25.19
CA PHE A 864 24.77 -19.49 -25.06
C PHE A 864 25.51 -20.68 -25.70
N GLY A 865 26.10 -20.50 -26.88
CA GLY A 865 26.85 -21.55 -27.58
C GLY A 865 28.20 -21.87 -26.92
N LEU A 866 28.95 -20.85 -26.49
CA LEU A 866 30.19 -21.04 -25.74
C LEU A 866 29.93 -21.65 -24.36
N TYR A 867 28.87 -21.20 -23.68
CA TYR A 867 28.48 -21.69 -22.37
C TYR A 867 27.97 -23.14 -22.43
N TYR A 868 27.20 -23.50 -23.47
CA TYR A 868 26.85 -24.90 -23.76
C TYR A 868 28.10 -25.78 -23.89
N GLN A 869 29.08 -25.35 -24.69
CA GLN A 869 30.35 -26.08 -24.88
C GLN A 869 31.10 -26.26 -23.55
N GLN A 870 31.14 -25.21 -22.72
CA GLN A 870 31.79 -25.23 -21.41
C GLN A 870 31.11 -26.20 -20.43
N VAL A 871 29.77 -26.23 -20.38
CA VAL A 871 29.01 -27.04 -19.42
C VAL A 871 28.87 -28.50 -19.84
N THR A 872 28.74 -28.78 -21.14
CA THR A 872 28.50 -30.14 -21.67
C THR A 872 29.75 -30.84 -22.18
N GLY A 873 30.78 -30.08 -22.58
CA GLY A 873 31.94 -30.59 -23.32
C GLY A 873 31.67 -30.91 -24.79
N ASP A 874 30.46 -30.63 -25.29
CA ASP A 874 30.02 -30.91 -26.65
C ASP A 874 30.20 -29.68 -27.56
N SER A 875 30.91 -29.87 -28.68
CA SER A 875 31.28 -28.84 -29.65
C SER A 875 30.61 -28.98 -31.02
N ASP A 876 29.53 -29.76 -31.14
CA ASP A 876 28.69 -29.79 -32.36
C ASP A 876 27.69 -28.61 -32.41
N PRO A 877 27.81 -27.67 -33.37
CA PRO A 877 26.91 -26.53 -33.48
C PRO A 877 25.45 -26.90 -33.79
N ALA A 878 25.14 -28.11 -34.27
CA ALA A 878 23.76 -28.54 -34.39
C ALA A 878 23.05 -28.62 -33.02
N HIS A 879 23.80 -28.93 -31.95
CA HIS A 879 23.22 -29.25 -30.66
C HIS A 879 22.85 -28.02 -29.82
N TRP A 880 23.74 -27.03 -29.63
CA TRP A 880 23.35 -25.81 -28.90
C TRP A 880 22.37 -24.95 -29.68
N LYS A 881 22.45 -24.89 -31.02
CA LYS A 881 21.44 -24.21 -31.84
C LYS A 881 20.05 -24.80 -31.63
N GLN A 882 19.94 -26.13 -31.62
CA GLN A 882 18.69 -26.82 -31.32
C GLN A 882 18.17 -26.50 -29.91
N LEU A 883 19.05 -26.50 -28.90
CA LEU A 883 18.64 -26.17 -27.53
C LEU A 883 18.19 -24.70 -27.42
N LEU A 884 18.91 -23.77 -28.04
CA LEU A 884 18.59 -22.33 -28.02
C LEU A 884 17.22 -22.05 -28.63
N ILE A 885 16.96 -22.56 -29.84
CA ILE A 885 15.65 -22.40 -30.51
C ILE A 885 14.53 -22.94 -29.60
N LYS A 886 14.76 -24.08 -28.93
CA LYS A 886 13.80 -24.64 -27.95
C LYS A 886 13.66 -23.79 -26.69
N THR A 887 14.71 -23.14 -26.21
CA THR A 887 14.66 -22.22 -25.06
C THR A 887 13.83 -20.96 -25.36
N ILE A 888 14.00 -20.38 -26.55
CA ILE A 888 13.15 -19.29 -27.04
C ILE A 888 11.70 -19.80 -27.20
N GLY A 889 11.53 -20.94 -27.90
CA GLY A 889 10.22 -21.55 -28.12
C GLY A 889 9.47 -21.91 -26.83
N TYR A 890 10.17 -22.34 -25.77
CA TYR A 890 9.58 -22.57 -24.45
C TYR A 890 9.07 -21.27 -23.82
N SER A 891 9.88 -20.21 -23.87
CA SER A 891 9.52 -18.89 -23.33
C SER A 891 8.28 -18.30 -24.04
N LEU A 892 8.25 -18.39 -25.37
CA LEU A 892 7.11 -17.99 -26.20
C LEU A 892 5.87 -18.86 -25.93
N LEU A 893 6.04 -20.19 -25.85
CA LEU A 893 4.96 -21.13 -25.51
C LEU A 893 4.32 -20.78 -24.16
N LYS A 894 5.12 -20.47 -23.14
CA LYS A 894 4.64 -20.13 -21.80
C LYS A 894 3.86 -18.82 -21.78
N ILE A 895 4.29 -17.84 -22.56
CA ILE A 895 3.58 -16.56 -22.69
C ILE A 895 2.25 -16.74 -23.45
N ASN A 896 2.23 -17.50 -24.55
CA ASN A 896 0.98 -17.83 -25.25
C ASN A 896 0.05 -18.74 -24.41
N GLN A 897 0.59 -19.62 -23.55
CA GLN A 897 -0.20 -20.38 -22.57
C GLN A 897 -0.83 -19.48 -21.50
N THR A 898 -0.14 -18.39 -21.13
CA THR A 898 -0.60 -17.43 -20.10
C THR A 898 -1.65 -16.46 -20.67
N TRP A 899 -1.46 -15.98 -21.90
CA TRP A 899 -2.43 -15.13 -22.61
C TRP A 899 -2.69 -15.65 -24.04
N PRO A 900 -3.55 -16.68 -24.20
CA PRO A 900 -3.85 -17.25 -25.52
C PRO A 900 -4.42 -16.21 -26.48
N GLY A 901 -3.70 -15.93 -27.57
CA GLY A 901 -4.11 -14.98 -28.60
C GLY A 901 -3.94 -13.50 -28.25
N ALA A 902 -3.21 -13.15 -27.18
CA ALA A 902 -2.74 -11.77 -27.00
C ALA A 902 -1.61 -11.48 -27.99
N PRO A 903 -1.63 -10.33 -28.71
CA PRO A 903 -0.53 -9.92 -29.59
C PRO A 903 0.81 -9.84 -28.85
N VAL A 904 1.87 -10.36 -29.47
CA VAL A 904 3.24 -10.31 -28.93
C VAL A 904 4.12 -9.54 -29.89
N TYR A 905 4.66 -8.42 -29.41
CA TYR A 905 5.64 -7.61 -30.12
C TYR A 905 7.00 -7.76 -29.43
N PHE A 906 8.06 -7.88 -30.21
CA PHE A 906 9.39 -8.12 -29.70
C PHE A 906 10.44 -7.29 -30.46
N CYS A 907 11.55 -7.02 -29.79
CA CYS A 907 12.81 -6.71 -30.44
C CYS A 907 13.85 -7.76 -30.07
N MET A 908 14.96 -7.77 -30.80
CA MET A 908 16.09 -8.66 -30.51
C MET A 908 17.12 -7.90 -29.67
N GLY A 909 17.66 -8.58 -28.65
CA GLY A 909 18.77 -8.11 -27.84
C GLY A 909 20.13 -8.62 -28.29
N ASN A 910 21.18 -8.29 -27.55
CA ASN A 910 22.57 -8.63 -27.90
C ASN A 910 22.93 -10.10 -27.62
N ASN A 911 22.23 -10.77 -26.71
CA ASN A 911 22.35 -12.21 -26.47
C ASN A 911 21.44 -13.06 -27.37
N ASP A 912 20.55 -12.45 -28.16
CA ASP A 912 19.72 -13.15 -29.14
C ASP A 912 20.51 -13.56 -30.40
N THR A 913 21.54 -14.38 -30.18
CA THR A 913 22.43 -14.97 -31.18
C THR A 913 22.86 -16.37 -30.77
N TYR A 914 23.50 -17.12 -31.68
CA TYR A 914 23.82 -18.52 -31.49
C TYR A 914 25.10 -18.84 -30.70
N LEU A 915 26.08 -17.95 -30.65
CA LEU A 915 27.43 -18.31 -30.17
C LEU A 915 27.88 -17.46 -28.98
N ALA A 916 28.04 -16.16 -29.19
CA ALA A 916 28.63 -15.21 -28.23
C ALA A 916 27.90 -13.88 -28.30
N ASP A 917 27.94 -13.10 -27.23
CA ASP A 917 27.31 -11.78 -27.13
C ASP A 917 27.69 -10.86 -28.31
N TYR A 918 26.72 -10.09 -28.81
CA TYR A 918 26.78 -9.23 -30.00
C TYR A 918 27.12 -9.92 -31.35
N ASP A 919 27.30 -11.24 -31.43
CA ASP A 919 27.67 -11.94 -32.68
C ASP A 919 26.47 -12.20 -33.62
N ILE A 920 25.81 -11.14 -34.11
CA ILE A 920 24.75 -11.24 -35.13
C ILE A 920 25.02 -10.34 -36.33
N THR A 921 24.50 -10.72 -37.49
CA THR A 921 24.79 -10.09 -38.79
C THR A 921 23.55 -9.75 -39.59
N VAL A 922 23.69 -8.92 -40.63
CA VAL A 922 22.62 -8.73 -41.62
C VAL A 922 22.48 -10.02 -42.43
N GLY A 923 21.27 -10.58 -42.47
CA GLY A 923 20.98 -11.87 -43.10
C GLY A 923 21.38 -13.08 -42.26
N ASP A 924 21.53 -12.93 -40.94
CA ASP A 924 21.95 -14.05 -40.08
C ASP A 924 20.96 -15.23 -40.12
N ALA A 925 21.51 -16.44 -40.05
CA ALA A 925 20.71 -17.66 -39.94
C ALA A 925 19.82 -17.64 -38.68
N PHE A 926 20.27 -17.00 -37.60
CA PHE A 926 19.47 -16.84 -36.38
C PHE A 926 18.08 -16.25 -36.66
N TYR A 927 17.99 -15.18 -37.46
CA TYR A 927 16.69 -14.58 -37.79
C TYR A 927 15.82 -15.53 -38.60
N ALA A 928 16.39 -16.21 -39.60
CA ALA A 928 15.65 -17.15 -40.44
C ALA A 928 15.13 -18.38 -39.65
N ASP A 929 15.95 -18.90 -38.73
CA ASP A 929 15.64 -20.08 -37.92
C ASP A 929 14.62 -19.78 -36.81
N THR A 930 14.55 -18.54 -36.31
CA THR A 930 13.63 -18.12 -35.23
C THR A 930 12.34 -17.46 -35.74
N ALA A 931 12.32 -16.93 -36.98
CA ALA A 931 11.21 -16.16 -37.54
C ALA A 931 9.84 -16.85 -37.42
N ALA A 932 9.75 -18.15 -37.69
CA ALA A 932 8.47 -18.88 -37.59
C ALA A 932 7.92 -18.89 -36.16
N SER A 933 8.75 -19.26 -35.18
CA SER A 933 8.36 -19.31 -33.76
C SER A 933 7.96 -17.94 -33.22
N LEU A 934 8.71 -16.89 -33.58
CA LEU A 934 8.44 -15.52 -33.15
C LEU A 934 7.16 -14.96 -33.79
N TYR A 935 6.90 -15.27 -35.06
CA TYR A 935 5.68 -14.87 -35.74
C TYR A 935 4.45 -15.60 -35.17
N ASP A 936 4.52 -16.92 -35.05
CA ASP A 936 3.42 -17.76 -34.55
C ASP A 936 3.06 -17.46 -33.09
N ALA A 937 4.00 -16.90 -32.30
CA ALA A 937 3.77 -16.54 -30.91
C ALA A 937 2.84 -15.33 -30.71
N GLY A 938 2.66 -14.46 -31.71
CA GLY A 938 1.76 -13.31 -31.56
C GLY A 938 1.75 -12.24 -32.67
N LEU A 939 2.48 -12.41 -33.77
CA LEU A 939 2.33 -11.57 -34.98
C LEU A 939 1.42 -12.22 -36.04
N GLY A 940 1.15 -13.53 -35.90
CA GLY A 940 0.21 -14.27 -36.74
C GLY A 940 -1.21 -13.71 -36.67
N GLY A 941 -1.64 -13.02 -37.73
CA GLY A 941 -2.89 -12.26 -37.82
C GLY A 941 -2.61 -10.82 -38.21
N LEU A 942 -1.83 -10.13 -37.37
CA LEU A 942 -1.51 -8.69 -37.48
C LEU A 942 -0.87 -8.28 -38.81
N MET A 943 0.01 -9.13 -39.35
CA MET A 943 0.74 -8.89 -40.59
C MET A 943 0.98 -10.21 -41.34
N ASN A 944 1.28 -10.16 -42.63
CA ASN A 944 1.61 -11.38 -43.38
C ASN A 944 3.02 -11.86 -43.04
N TYR A 945 3.20 -13.17 -42.95
CA TYR A 945 4.53 -13.80 -42.75
C TYR A 945 5.56 -13.35 -43.79
N SER A 946 5.16 -13.12 -45.05
CA SER A 946 6.02 -12.60 -46.11
C SER A 946 6.56 -11.20 -45.81
N ASP A 947 5.73 -10.35 -45.22
CA ASP A 947 6.02 -8.93 -45.01
C ASP A 947 6.88 -8.76 -43.76
N PHE A 948 6.61 -9.58 -42.73
CA PHE A 948 7.47 -9.76 -41.57
C PHE A 948 8.85 -10.26 -41.98
N THR A 949 8.93 -11.41 -42.67
CA THR A 949 10.23 -12.00 -43.05
C THR A 949 11.04 -11.14 -44.01
N ALA A 950 10.39 -10.38 -44.91
CA ALA A 950 11.09 -9.47 -45.84
C ALA A 950 11.98 -8.42 -45.16
N THR A 951 11.66 -8.03 -43.90
CA THR A 951 12.46 -7.10 -43.10
C THR A 951 13.23 -7.83 -42.00
N PHE A 952 12.54 -8.70 -41.25
CA PHE A 952 13.11 -9.39 -40.09
C PHE A 952 14.27 -10.33 -40.44
N THR A 953 14.14 -11.20 -41.47
CA THR A 953 15.22 -12.16 -41.77
C THR A 953 16.46 -11.51 -42.36
N ASN A 954 16.35 -10.26 -42.82
CA ASN A 954 17.48 -9.48 -43.31
C ASN A 954 18.12 -8.64 -42.20
N ALA A 955 17.34 -7.95 -41.37
CA ALA A 955 17.88 -6.91 -40.48
C ALA A 955 17.24 -6.86 -39.07
N GLY A 956 16.54 -7.91 -38.64
CA GLY A 956 15.96 -8.04 -37.30
C GLY A 956 14.85 -7.02 -36.96
N ASN A 957 14.44 -6.18 -37.91
CA ASN A 957 13.45 -5.13 -37.73
C ASN A 957 12.12 -5.46 -38.43
N TYR A 958 11.03 -4.88 -37.96
CA TYR A 958 9.71 -4.97 -38.59
C TYR A 958 8.78 -3.85 -38.10
N THR A 959 7.60 -3.72 -38.71
CA THR A 959 6.54 -2.84 -38.25
C THR A 959 5.22 -3.62 -38.27
N ALA A 960 4.48 -3.59 -37.17
CA ALA A 960 3.20 -4.29 -37.03
C ALA A 960 2.10 -3.32 -36.54
N PRO A 961 0.84 -3.47 -36.97
CA PRO A 961 -0.27 -2.67 -36.47
C PRO A 961 -0.50 -2.88 -34.97
N PHE A 962 -0.89 -1.82 -34.24
CA PHE A 962 -1.32 -1.90 -32.85
C PHE A 962 -2.39 -0.82 -32.55
N GLY A 963 -3.62 -1.25 -32.24
CA GLY A 963 -4.73 -0.33 -31.96
C GLY A 963 -5.00 0.62 -33.13
N THR A 964 -4.96 1.93 -32.87
CA THR A 964 -5.08 2.99 -33.90
C THR A 964 -3.77 3.27 -34.66
N GLY A 965 -2.65 2.70 -34.22
CA GLY A 965 -1.30 3.00 -34.67
C GLY A 965 -0.48 1.78 -35.07
N ASN A 966 0.85 1.87 -34.89
CA ASN A 966 1.79 0.78 -35.16
C ASN A 966 2.84 0.65 -34.04
N VAL A 967 3.38 -0.56 -33.87
CA VAL A 967 4.67 -0.80 -33.20
C VAL A 967 5.74 -0.92 -34.27
N ILE A 968 6.80 -0.10 -34.17
CA ILE A 968 7.99 -0.13 -35.03
C ILE A 968 9.11 -0.77 -34.21
N ALA A 969 9.46 -2.02 -34.55
CA ALA A 969 10.53 -2.77 -33.89
C ALA A 969 11.86 -2.57 -34.64
N LEU A 970 12.89 -2.08 -33.95
CA LEU A 970 14.23 -1.87 -34.52
C LEU A 970 15.24 -2.88 -33.97
N GLN A 971 16.25 -3.19 -34.77
CA GLN A 971 17.42 -3.92 -34.32
C GLN A 971 18.48 -2.93 -33.80
N SER A 972 18.36 -2.56 -32.53
CA SER A 972 19.26 -1.60 -31.84
C SER A 972 20.70 -2.08 -31.73
N LEU A 973 20.97 -3.38 -31.86
CA LEU A 973 22.34 -3.90 -31.82
C LEU A 973 23.23 -3.23 -32.87
N TYR A 974 22.73 -2.95 -34.07
CA TYR A 974 23.54 -2.34 -35.14
C TYR A 974 23.90 -0.86 -34.90
N VAL A 975 23.26 -0.20 -33.95
CA VAL A 975 23.61 1.16 -33.50
C VAL A 975 24.41 1.17 -32.19
N SER A 976 24.61 0.02 -31.55
CA SER A 976 25.35 -0.08 -30.28
C SER A 976 26.83 0.32 -30.42
N ALA A 977 27.38 0.91 -29.36
CA ALA A 977 28.82 1.16 -29.26
C ALA A 977 29.65 -0.14 -29.20
N ASN A 978 29.05 -1.25 -28.76
CA ASN A 978 29.71 -2.56 -28.63
C ASN A 978 29.65 -3.42 -29.90
N TYR A 979 28.92 -3.00 -30.94
CA TYR A 979 28.78 -3.79 -32.17
C TYR A 979 30.12 -3.83 -32.94
N PRO A 980 30.74 -5.01 -33.16
CA PRO A 980 32.14 -5.09 -33.62
C PRO A 980 32.32 -4.87 -35.13
N ARG A 981 31.33 -4.28 -35.83
CA ARG A 981 31.28 -4.19 -37.30
C ARG A 981 31.07 -2.74 -37.77
N GLY A 982 30.76 -2.56 -39.05
CA GLY A 982 30.68 -1.24 -39.69
C GLY A 982 29.45 -0.42 -39.28
N MET A 983 29.45 0.85 -39.68
CA MET A 983 28.37 1.80 -39.38
C MET A 983 27.22 1.81 -40.41
N ALA A 984 27.29 0.98 -41.47
CA ALA A 984 26.28 0.99 -42.51
C ALA A 984 24.95 0.41 -42.00
N GLU A 985 25.04 -0.63 -41.18
CA GLU A 985 23.94 -1.38 -40.60
C GLU A 985 23.10 -0.51 -39.66
N GLY A 986 23.74 0.25 -38.75
CA GLY A 986 23.05 1.19 -37.87
C GLY A 986 22.42 2.37 -38.63
N SER A 987 23.12 2.90 -39.64
CA SER A 987 22.58 3.93 -40.53
C SER A 987 21.30 3.46 -41.24
N ASN A 988 21.25 2.18 -41.65
CA ASN A 988 20.07 1.58 -42.28
C ASN A 988 18.89 1.44 -41.30
N GLN A 989 19.13 1.18 -40.00
CA GLN A 989 18.07 1.14 -38.99
C GLN A 989 17.44 2.52 -38.78
N LEU A 990 18.26 3.59 -38.72
CA LEU A 990 17.74 4.96 -38.62
C LEU A 990 16.98 5.40 -39.88
N ALA A 991 17.46 5.01 -41.07
CA ALA A 991 16.74 5.25 -42.32
C ALA A 991 15.38 4.54 -42.33
N TYR A 992 15.32 3.28 -41.89
CA TYR A 992 14.07 2.52 -41.74
C TYR A 992 13.12 3.18 -40.72
N LEU A 993 13.61 3.61 -39.55
CA LEU A 993 12.82 4.34 -38.56
C LEU A 993 12.22 5.62 -39.14
N GLN A 994 13.03 6.43 -39.84
CA GLN A 994 12.56 7.67 -40.46
C GLN A 994 11.49 7.40 -41.52
N GLU A 995 11.66 6.34 -42.32
CA GLU A 995 10.70 5.93 -43.36
C GLU A 995 9.36 5.50 -42.74
N ARG A 996 9.39 4.63 -41.72
CA ARG A 996 8.18 4.13 -41.05
C ARG A 996 7.45 5.20 -40.23
N LEU A 997 8.17 6.14 -39.62
CA LEU A 997 7.55 7.29 -38.96
C LEU A 997 6.92 8.26 -39.97
N ALA A 998 7.56 8.50 -41.12
CA ALA A 998 6.95 9.28 -42.20
C ALA A 998 5.66 8.61 -42.73
N ASP A 999 5.65 7.28 -42.88
CA ASP A 999 4.44 6.53 -43.27
C ASP A 999 3.32 6.67 -42.23
N CYS A 1000 3.64 6.68 -40.93
CA CYS A 1000 2.67 6.85 -39.84
C CYS A 1000 2.10 8.27 -39.79
N ASP A 1001 2.97 9.28 -39.87
CA ASP A 1001 2.62 10.70 -39.88
C ASP A 1001 1.73 11.05 -41.08
N ALA A 1002 2.10 10.60 -42.29
CA ALA A 1002 1.28 10.77 -43.49
C ALA A 1002 -0.09 10.08 -43.43
N GLN A 1003 -0.26 9.08 -42.56
CA GLN A 1003 -1.53 8.40 -42.28
C GLN A 1003 -2.27 8.98 -41.07
N GLY A 1004 -1.69 9.93 -40.33
CA GLY A 1004 -2.25 10.44 -39.07
C GLY A 1004 -2.32 9.38 -37.96
N LYS A 1005 -1.44 8.38 -37.98
CA LYS A 1005 -1.40 7.26 -37.04
C LYS A 1005 -0.31 7.47 -35.99
N PRO A 1006 -0.58 7.27 -34.69
CA PRO A 1006 0.47 7.22 -33.68
C PRO A 1006 1.36 5.97 -33.85
N ALA A 1007 2.56 6.02 -33.28
CA ALA A 1007 3.53 4.94 -33.31
C ALA A 1007 4.19 4.74 -31.94
N TRP A 1008 4.41 3.48 -31.57
CA TRP A 1008 5.34 3.09 -30.50
C TRP A 1008 6.63 2.55 -31.10
N LEU A 1009 7.76 2.88 -30.49
CA LEU A 1009 9.06 2.32 -30.86
C LEU A 1009 9.44 1.22 -29.87
N LEU A 1010 9.96 0.09 -30.35
CA LEU A 1010 10.42 -1.02 -29.52
C LEU A 1010 11.82 -1.46 -29.98
N PHE A 1011 12.79 -1.44 -29.08
CA PHE A 1011 14.17 -1.88 -29.36
C PHE A 1011 14.94 -2.15 -28.08
N HIS A 1012 15.87 -3.09 -28.08
CA HIS A 1012 16.48 -3.60 -26.85
C HIS A 1012 17.39 -2.56 -26.16
N ILE A 1013 18.42 -2.11 -26.86
CA ILE A 1013 19.48 -1.24 -26.32
C ILE A 1013 18.98 0.21 -26.34
N PRO A 1014 18.86 0.91 -25.20
CA PRO A 1014 18.38 2.29 -25.16
C PRO A 1014 19.40 3.27 -25.78
N PRO A 1015 18.95 4.38 -26.39
CA PRO A 1015 19.83 5.46 -26.80
C PRO A 1015 20.26 6.30 -25.59
N GLY A 1016 21.50 6.77 -25.61
CA GLY A 1016 22.00 7.79 -24.69
C GLY A 1016 23.16 7.34 -23.83
N VAL A 1017 23.30 7.99 -22.68
CA VAL A 1017 24.44 7.85 -21.77
C VAL A 1017 24.23 6.67 -20.82
N ASN A 1018 25.18 5.74 -20.84
CA ASN A 1018 25.29 4.70 -19.83
C ASN A 1018 25.83 5.34 -18.55
N ALA A 1019 24.93 5.61 -17.60
CA ALA A 1019 25.27 6.30 -16.35
C ALA A 1019 26.24 5.50 -15.46
N TYR A 1020 26.16 4.17 -15.49
CA TYR A 1020 26.99 3.29 -14.66
C TYR A 1020 28.45 3.27 -15.13
N ASP A 1021 28.67 3.11 -16.44
CA ASP A 1021 30.01 3.08 -17.02
C ASP A 1021 30.65 4.47 -17.02
N THR A 1022 29.87 5.51 -17.36
CA THR A 1022 30.30 6.91 -17.24
C THR A 1022 30.76 7.23 -15.82
N TRP A 1023 29.95 6.86 -14.80
CA TRP A 1023 30.37 7.02 -13.41
C TRP A 1023 31.61 6.19 -13.06
N SER A 1024 31.77 5.01 -13.64
CA SER A 1024 32.93 4.15 -13.40
C SER A 1024 34.24 4.74 -13.90
N HIS A 1025 34.22 5.56 -14.96
CA HIS A 1025 35.34 6.41 -15.36
C HIS A 1025 35.50 7.61 -14.42
N TRP A 1026 34.43 8.39 -14.19
CA TRP A 1026 34.47 9.65 -13.44
C TRP A 1026 34.97 9.47 -12.00
N ARG A 1027 34.56 8.38 -11.31
CA ARG A 1027 35.01 8.06 -9.95
C ARG A 1027 36.50 7.74 -9.82
N THR A 1028 37.22 7.60 -10.94
CA THR A 1028 38.68 7.43 -10.98
C THR A 1028 39.43 8.71 -11.37
N GLY A 1029 38.71 9.81 -11.60
CA GLY A 1029 39.25 11.13 -11.96
C GLY A 1029 39.17 11.47 -13.45
N ASP A 1030 38.71 10.54 -14.30
CA ASP A 1030 38.46 10.78 -15.72
C ASP A 1030 37.04 11.32 -15.95
N THR A 1031 36.84 12.61 -15.65
CA THR A 1031 35.53 13.27 -15.73
C THR A 1031 35.13 13.76 -17.12
N HIS A 1032 35.88 13.37 -18.17
CA HIS A 1032 35.62 13.77 -19.55
C HIS A 1032 35.14 12.60 -20.43
N THR A 1033 35.41 11.36 -20.02
CA THR A 1033 34.88 10.18 -20.70
C THR A 1033 33.39 10.03 -20.40
N VAL A 1034 32.57 9.99 -21.45
CA VAL A 1034 31.14 9.64 -21.39
C VAL A 1034 30.95 8.34 -22.17
N CYS A 1035 30.34 7.36 -21.53
CA CYS A 1035 30.01 6.07 -22.11
C CYS A 1035 28.56 6.12 -22.62
N THR A 1036 28.33 5.69 -23.86
CA THR A 1036 27.00 5.61 -24.47
C THR A 1036 26.72 4.20 -24.96
N ASP A 1037 25.50 3.72 -24.78
CA ASP A 1037 25.12 2.36 -25.20
C ASP A 1037 25.05 2.26 -26.74
N TRP A 1038 24.81 3.40 -27.42
CA TRP A 1038 24.89 3.56 -28.87
C TRP A 1038 26.18 4.30 -29.28
N HIS A 1039 26.66 4.06 -30.50
CA HIS A 1039 27.73 4.86 -31.09
C HIS A 1039 27.26 6.32 -31.26
N ALA A 1040 28.07 7.27 -30.81
CA ALA A 1040 27.66 8.68 -30.64
C ALA A 1040 27.07 9.32 -31.91
N ASP A 1041 27.64 9.00 -33.08
CA ASP A 1041 27.20 9.46 -34.41
C ASP A 1041 25.73 9.15 -34.75
N TYR A 1042 25.08 8.20 -34.07
CA TYR A 1042 23.67 7.87 -34.27
C TYR A 1042 22.71 8.65 -33.36
N LEU A 1043 23.20 9.15 -32.23
CA LEU A 1043 22.35 9.74 -31.19
C LEU A 1043 21.70 11.04 -31.66
N GLN A 1044 22.46 11.94 -32.28
CA GLN A 1044 21.90 13.19 -32.82
C GLN A 1044 20.91 12.92 -33.98
N PRO A 1045 21.23 12.13 -35.02
CA PRO A 1045 20.26 11.77 -36.06
C PRO A 1045 18.99 11.11 -35.51
N PHE A 1046 19.09 10.26 -34.49
CA PHE A 1046 17.91 9.70 -33.81
C PHE A 1046 17.05 10.78 -33.15
N CYS A 1047 17.66 11.70 -32.39
CA CYS A 1047 16.94 12.82 -31.79
C CYS A 1047 16.27 13.72 -32.83
N GLU A 1048 16.94 14.01 -33.96
CA GLU A 1048 16.37 14.78 -35.07
C GLU A 1048 15.17 14.10 -35.74
N ILE A 1049 15.21 12.75 -35.88
CA ILE A 1049 14.10 11.96 -36.41
C ILE A 1049 12.92 11.99 -35.43
N VAL A 1050 13.15 11.72 -34.14
CA VAL A 1050 12.08 11.70 -33.12
C VAL A 1050 11.46 13.09 -32.95
N ALA A 1051 12.25 14.16 -32.92
CA ALA A 1051 11.75 15.53 -32.85
C ALA A 1051 10.86 15.91 -34.04
N ARG A 1052 11.26 15.52 -35.26
CA ARG A 1052 10.48 15.74 -36.49
C ARG A 1052 9.11 15.07 -36.45
N TYR A 1053 9.00 13.90 -35.82
CA TYR A 1053 7.77 13.11 -35.73
C TYR A 1053 7.21 13.05 -34.30
N SER A 1054 7.41 14.11 -33.51
CA SER A 1054 7.02 14.18 -32.10
C SER A 1054 5.50 14.13 -31.83
N ASN A 1055 4.68 14.48 -32.83
CA ASN A 1055 3.22 14.27 -32.77
C ASN A 1055 2.79 12.83 -33.11
N THR A 1056 3.72 12.02 -33.63
CA THR A 1056 3.50 10.65 -34.11
C THR A 1056 4.03 9.63 -33.10
N VAL A 1057 5.21 9.88 -32.50
CA VAL A 1057 5.83 9.02 -31.49
C VAL A 1057 5.08 9.15 -30.15
N ALA A 1058 4.26 8.16 -29.82
CA ALA A 1058 3.41 8.14 -28.63
C ALA A 1058 4.02 7.38 -27.43
N GLY A 1059 5.15 6.70 -27.64
CA GLY A 1059 5.86 5.91 -26.64
C GLY A 1059 7.09 5.21 -27.23
N ILE A 1060 8.10 4.96 -26.41
CA ILE A 1060 9.35 4.27 -26.77
C ILE A 1060 9.66 3.28 -25.64
N PHE A 1061 9.98 2.03 -25.98
CA PHE A 1061 10.19 0.94 -25.01
C PHE A 1061 11.53 0.22 -25.24
N CYS A 1062 12.27 -0.01 -24.15
CA CYS A 1062 13.62 -0.56 -24.16
C CYS A 1062 13.85 -1.60 -23.04
N GLY A 1063 14.98 -2.30 -23.10
CA GLY A 1063 15.46 -3.28 -22.11
C GLY A 1063 16.95 -3.06 -21.81
N HIS A 1064 17.75 -4.12 -21.93
CA HIS A 1064 19.22 -4.16 -21.94
C HIS A 1064 19.92 -3.86 -20.63
N SER A 1065 19.52 -2.79 -19.94
CA SER A 1065 20.20 -2.34 -18.72
C SER A 1065 19.92 -3.21 -17.48
N HIS A 1066 18.92 -4.11 -17.55
CA HIS A 1066 18.34 -4.82 -16.40
C HIS A 1066 17.88 -3.92 -15.24
N LEU A 1067 17.76 -2.61 -15.45
CA LEU A 1067 17.57 -1.62 -14.38
C LEU A 1067 16.43 -0.68 -14.81
N ARG A 1068 15.45 -0.44 -13.92
CA ARG A 1068 14.24 0.30 -14.29
C ARG A 1068 14.58 1.77 -14.52
N ASN A 1069 14.36 2.29 -15.72
CA ASN A 1069 14.78 3.65 -16.03
C ASN A 1069 13.88 4.30 -17.11
N TRP A 1070 14.08 5.59 -17.37
CA TRP A 1070 13.53 6.33 -18.48
C TRP A 1070 14.49 7.41 -18.97
N ALA A 1071 14.36 7.84 -20.22
CA ALA A 1071 15.19 8.91 -20.78
C ALA A 1071 14.35 9.84 -21.67
N LEU A 1072 14.47 11.15 -21.44
CA LEU A 1072 13.86 12.18 -22.29
C LEU A 1072 14.68 12.32 -23.57
N ILE A 1073 14.00 12.21 -24.71
CA ILE A 1073 14.55 12.53 -26.01
C ILE A 1073 14.29 14.01 -26.27
N ASN A 1074 15.35 14.80 -26.41
CA ASN A 1074 15.23 16.24 -26.69
C ASN A 1074 15.36 16.52 -28.18
N ASP A 1075 14.65 17.55 -28.65
CA ASP A 1075 14.93 18.19 -29.94
C ASP A 1075 16.29 18.90 -29.89
N PRO A 1076 17.31 18.50 -30.69
CA PRO A 1076 18.63 19.13 -30.65
C PRO A 1076 18.64 20.62 -31.00
N SER A 1077 17.59 21.12 -31.67
CA SER A 1077 17.49 22.52 -32.08
C SER A 1077 16.83 23.43 -31.04
N THR A 1078 16.08 22.88 -30.09
CA THR A 1078 15.36 23.66 -29.05
C THR A 1078 15.60 23.21 -27.61
N SER A 1079 16.24 22.06 -27.40
CA SER A 1079 16.46 21.40 -26.09
C SER A 1079 15.17 21.09 -25.30
N ASN A 1080 14.01 21.10 -25.97
CA ASN A 1080 12.74 20.68 -25.43
C ASN A 1080 12.64 19.15 -25.45
N ALA A 1081 12.10 18.56 -24.39
CA ALA A 1081 11.77 17.14 -24.35
C ALA A 1081 10.55 16.87 -25.27
N VAL A 1082 10.72 15.98 -26.24
CA VAL A 1082 9.75 15.68 -27.30
C VAL A 1082 9.23 14.23 -27.28
N ALA A 1083 9.98 13.31 -26.67
CA ALA A 1083 9.54 11.94 -26.38
C ALA A 1083 10.20 11.44 -25.09
N ALA A 1084 9.75 10.28 -24.59
CA ALA A 1084 10.37 9.58 -23.47
C ALA A 1084 10.53 8.09 -23.80
N ALA A 1085 11.72 7.56 -23.57
CA ALA A 1085 12.02 6.13 -23.58
C ALA A 1085 11.75 5.52 -22.21
N GLN A 1086 11.05 4.40 -22.18
CA GLN A 1086 10.72 3.60 -21.00
C GLN A 1086 11.60 2.35 -21.02
N ILE A 1087 12.52 2.23 -20.06
CA ILE A 1087 13.56 1.21 -20.01
C ILE A 1087 13.19 0.19 -18.93
N ALA A 1088 12.83 -1.01 -19.36
CA ALA A 1088 12.35 -2.07 -18.49
C ALA A 1088 13.46 -2.65 -17.61
N ASN A 1089 13.11 -3.03 -16.38
CA ASN A 1089 13.94 -3.89 -15.54
C ASN A 1089 13.81 -5.35 -16.04
N GLY A 1090 14.90 -6.10 -15.90
CA GLY A 1090 15.02 -7.47 -16.39
C GLY A 1090 14.49 -8.53 -15.42
N LEU A 1091 14.23 -9.73 -15.94
CA LEU A 1091 13.96 -10.90 -15.10
C LEU A 1091 15.25 -11.51 -14.52
N LEU A 1092 16.39 -11.33 -15.18
CA LEU A 1092 17.68 -11.73 -14.65
C LEU A 1092 18.20 -10.71 -13.61
N PHE A 1093 18.61 -11.22 -12.46
CA PHE A 1093 18.99 -10.47 -11.25
C PHE A 1093 20.51 -10.38 -11.00
N ASN A 1094 21.32 -10.43 -12.07
CA ASN A 1094 22.78 -10.38 -12.00
C ASN A 1094 23.36 -8.96 -11.86
N HIS A 1095 22.61 -7.93 -12.26
CA HIS A 1095 23.06 -6.52 -12.25
C HIS A 1095 22.78 -5.81 -10.93
N GLY A 1096 22.54 -6.57 -9.85
CA GLY A 1096 22.17 -5.99 -8.56
C GLY A 1096 20.71 -5.55 -8.46
N ASN A 1097 19.90 -5.86 -9.47
CA ASN A 1097 18.45 -5.65 -9.53
C ASN A 1097 17.66 -6.82 -8.89
N ASN A 1098 16.42 -6.58 -8.48
CA ASN A 1098 15.40 -7.62 -8.30
C ASN A 1098 14.74 -7.93 -9.66
N PRO A 1099 14.35 -9.19 -9.96
CA PRO A 1099 13.54 -9.51 -11.13
C PRO A 1099 12.26 -8.71 -11.14
N ALA A 1100 11.87 -8.16 -12.30
CA ALA A 1100 10.67 -7.36 -12.42
C ALA A 1100 9.91 -7.55 -13.74
N PHE A 1101 8.67 -7.09 -13.77
CA PHE A 1101 7.87 -6.84 -14.97
C PHE A 1101 7.04 -5.57 -14.79
N SER A 1102 6.60 -4.97 -15.89
CA SER A 1102 5.81 -3.73 -15.84
C SER A 1102 4.49 -3.84 -16.61
N VAL A 1103 3.45 -3.17 -16.11
CA VAL A 1103 2.16 -3.00 -16.78
C VAL A 1103 1.96 -1.53 -17.11
N PHE A 1104 1.88 -1.19 -18.40
CA PHE A 1104 1.62 0.17 -18.85
C PHE A 1104 0.13 0.36 -19.15
N THR A 1105 -0.42 1.51 -18.74
CA THR A 1105 -1.72 2.01 -19.18
C THR A 1105 -1.53 3.10 -20.21
N TYR A 1106 -2.39 3.12 -21.24
CA TYR A 1106 -2.27 4.06 -22.35
C TYR A 1106 -3.64 4.47 -22.88
N ASP A 1107 -3.70 5.60 -23.58
CA ASP A 1107 -4.89 6.11 -24.25
C ASP A 1107 -5.11 5.38 -25.58
N ARG A 1108 -6.19 4.59 -25.73
CA ARG A 1108 -6.38 3.74 -26.93
C ARG A 1108 -6.56 4.49 -28.24
N ALA A 1109 -6.94 5.77 -28.21
CA ALA A 1109 -7.11 6.56 -29.42
C ALA A 1109 -5.79 7.15 -29.91
N THR A 1110 -4.97 7.65 -28.97
CA THR A 1110 -3.73 8.41 -29.25
C THR A 1110 -2.44 7.61 -29.03
N LEU A 1111 -2.55 6.41 -28.44
CA LEU A 1111 -1.45 5.60 -27.91
C LEU A 1111 -0.60 6.29 -26.82
N ALA A 1112 -1.00 7.46 -26.30
CA ALA A 1112 -0.25 8.19 -25.29
C ALA A 1112 -0.18 7.43 -23.96
N LEU A 1113 1.02 7.25 -23.42
CA LEU A 1113 1.25 6.55 -22.15
C LEU A 1113 0.74 7.35 -20.95
N ARG A 1114 0.07 6.67 -20.01
CA ARG A 1114 -0.55 7.28 -18.84
C ARG A 1114 0.12 6.88 -17.53
N ARG A 1115 0.39 5.59 -17.31
CA ARG A 1115 1.02 5.09 -16.08
C ARG A 1115 1.78 3.80 -16.35
N GLU A 1116 2.88 3.58 -15.64
CA GLU A 1116 3.57 2.29 -15.51
C GLU A 1116 3.35 1.77 -14.10
N TYR A 1117 2.98 0.51 -13.93
CA TYR A 1117 2.98 -0.20 -12.64
C TYR A 1117 4.09 -1.25 -12.68
N SER A 1118 5.11 -1.14 -11.83
CA SER A 1118 6.25 -2.07 -11.81
C SER A 1118 6.13 -3.03 -10.63
N TYR A 1119 6.31 -4.32 -10.91
CA TYR A 1119 6.18 -5.42 -9.95
C TYR A 1119 7.51 -6.16 -9.86
N SER A 1120 7.95 -6.50 -8.66
CA SER A 1120 9.25 -7.19 -8.46
C SER A 1120 9.19 -8.31 -7.44
N LEU A 1121 10.13 -9.24 -7.53
CA LEU A 1121 10.35 -10.29 -6.53
C LEU A 1121 11.60 -9.97 -5.70
N ASP A 1122 11.43 -9.66 -4.41
CA ASP A 1122 12.57 -9.35 -3.55
C ASP A 1122 13.54 -10.53 -3.41
N TYR A 1123 14.76 -10.32 -3.90
CA TYR A 1123 15.90 -11.23 -3.79
C TYR A 1123 16.15 -11.65 -2.34
N ASN A 1124 16.12 -10.71 -1.39
CA ASN A 1124 16.49 -11.00 -0.01
C ASN A 1124 15.41 -11.82 0.70
N ALA A 1125 14.12 -11.49 0.51
CA ALA A 1125 13.01 -12.28 1.03
C ALA A 1125 12.95 -13.70 0.46
N TRP A 1126 13.16 -13.88 -0.85
CA TRP A 1126 12.90 -15.15 -1.55
C TRP A 1126 14.16 -16.02 -1.83
N LYS A 1127 15.36 -15.58 -1.43
CA LYS A 1127 16.60 -16.39 -1.51
C LYS A 1127 16.48 -17.72 -0.77
N GLY A 1128 16.65 -18.81 -1.51
CA GLY A 1128 16.57 -20.17 -0.98
C GLY A 1128 15.15 -20.69 -0.72
N ARG A 1129 14.10 -19.95 -1.10
CA ARG A 1129 12.70 -20.37 -0.99
C ARG A 1129 12.18 -21.06 -2.26
N THR A 1130 11.14 -21.88 -2.08
CA THR A 1130 10.35 -22.58 -3.10
C THR A 1130 8.85 -22.46 -2.76
N GLY A 1131 7.97 -22.84 -3.69
CA GLY A 1131 6.51 -22.65 -3.57
C GLY A 1131 6.04 -21.30 -4.12
N SER A 1132 4.73 -21.05 -4.16
CA SER A 1132 4.16 -19.87 -4.84
C SER A 1132 4.66 -18.54 -4.26
N ALA A 1133 5.33 -17.73 -5.07
CA ALA A 1133 5.72 -16.37 -4.74
C ALA A 1133 4.69 -15.33 -5.20
N VAL A 1134 4.44 -14.37 -4.31
CA VAL A 1134 3.76 -13.10 -4.59
C VAL A 1134 4.82 -12.10 -5.02
N TRP A 1135 4.56 -11.36 -6.10
CA TRP A 1135 5.41 -10.26 -6.56
C TRP A 1135 4.78 -8.95 -6.10
N ASP A 1136 5.57 -8.12 -5.43
CA ASP A 1136 5.07 -6.90 -4.83
C ASP A 1136 4.94 -5.81 -5.90
N LEU A 1137 3.79 -5.13 -5.95
CA LEU A 1137 3.66 -3.85 -6.63
C LEU A 1137 4.55 -2.85 -5.89
N ARG A 1138 5.61 -2.38 -6.54
CA ARG A 1138 6.59 -1.50 -5.89
C ARG A 1138 6.10 -0.05 -5.84
N TYR A 1139 5.64 0.46 -6.98
CA TYR A 1139 4.72 1.61 -7.08
C TYR A 1139 4.23 1.75 -8.54
N SER A 1140 3.62 2.90 -8.88
CA SER A 1140 3.52 3.34 -10.28
C SER A 1140 4.38 4.58 -10.55
N GLU A 1141 5.01 4.67 -11.73
CA GLU A 1141 5.87 5.82 -12.08
C GLU A 1141 5.13 7.15 -11.93
N SER A 1142 3.90 7.20 -12.44
CA SER A 1142 3.06 8.40 -12.36
C SER A 1142 2.78 8.80 -10.92
N GLN A 1143 2.60 7.85 -9.99
CA GLN A 1143 2.43 8.19 -8.57
C GLN A 1143 3.77 8.55 -7.93
N GLY A 1144 4.87 7.89 -8.32
CA GLY A 1144 6.22 8.07 -7.76
C GLY A 1144 6.76 9.49 -7.84
N TYR A 1145 6.40 10.18 -8.91
CA TYR A 1145 6.79 11.57 -9.17
C TYR A 1145 5.60 12.56 -9.10
N ASP A 1146 4.43 12.14 -8.62
CA ASP A 1146 3.17 12.91 -8.59
C ASP A 1146 2.79 13.54 -9.95
N LEU A 1147 2.76 12.72 -10.99
CA LEU A 1147 2.47 13.08 -12.37
C LEU A 1147 1.07 12.68 -12.82
N ALA A 1148 0.45 13.54 -13.62
CA ALA A 1148 -0.83 13.26 -14.27
C ALA A 1148 -0.73 12.13 -15.32
N ASP A 1149 0.38 12.05 -16.06
CA ASP A 1149 0.69 11.00 -17.03
C ASP A 1149 2.21 10.84 -17.29
N LEU A 1150 2.58 10.00 -18.25
CA LEU A 1150 3.98 9.75 -18.66
C LEU A 1150 4.37 10.58 -19.91
N SER A 1151 3.74 11.73 -20.13
CA SER A 1151 4.12 12.62 -21.23
C SER A 1151 5.54 13.17 -21.03
N PRO A 1152 6.25 13.58 -22.12
CA PRO A 1152 7.57 14.21 -22.00
C PRO A 1152 7.56 15.46 -21.12
N SER A 1153 6.46 16.21 -21.09
CA SER A 1153 6.26 17.35 -20.18
C SER A 1153 6.16 16.94 -18.71
N SER A 1154 5.48 15.84 -18.41
CA SER A 1154 5.35 15.32 -17.04
C SER A 1154 6.67 14.73 -16.55
N LEU A 1155 7.34 13.92 -17.37
CA LEU A 1155 8.66 13.37 -17.03
C LEU A 1155 9.76 14.46 -16.98
N LEU A 1156 9.66 15.53 -17.79
CA LEU A 1156 10.51 16.72 -17.60
C LEU A 1156 10.24 17.44 -16.27
N THR A 1157 8.99 17.45 -15.80
CA THR A 1157 8.66 17.99 -14.47
C THR A 1157 9.29 17.13 -13.37
N ALA A 1158 9.18 15.80 -13.46
CA ALA A 1158 9.90 14.89 -12.58
C ALA A 1158 11.41 15.13 -12.62
N TRP A 1159 11.99 15.28 -13.81
CA TRP A 1159 13.42 15.56 -14.02
C TRP A 1159 13.88 16.83 -13.31
N ASN A 1160 13.14 17.94 -13.43
CA ASN A 1160 13.46 19.17 -12.72
C ASN A 1160 13.37 18.97 -11.20
N ASN A 1161 12.33 18.26 -10.73
CA ASN A 1161 12.08 18.02 -9.31
C ASN A 1161 13.13 17.09 -8.65
N MET A 1162 13.83 16.27 -9.44
CA MET A 1162 14.88 15.38 -8.94
C MET A 1162 16.32 15.87 -9.14
N ALA A 1163 16.53 17.11 -9.59
CA ALA A 1163 17.88 17.67 -9.82
C ALA A 1163 18.77 17.72 -8.56
N VAL A 1164 18.16 17.76 -7.36
CA VAL A 1164 18.88 17.70 -6.09
C VAL A 1164 18.88 16.27 -5.55
N ALA A 1165 20.07 15.72 -5.30
CA ALA A 1165 20.23 14.45 -4.61
C ALA A 1165 19.63 14.52 -3.20
N GLY A 1166 18.76 13.58 -2.84
CA GLY A 1166 17.97 13.59 -1.60
C GLY A 1166 16.56 14.20 -1.74
N SER A 1167 16.15 14.60 -2.95
CA SER A 1167 14.74 14.86 -3.25
C SER A 1167 13.90 13.57 -3.25
N ALA A 1168 12.60 13.67 -2.99
CA ALA A 1168 11.69 12.52 -3.06
C ALA A 1168 11.69 11.85 -4.45
N GLY A 1169 11.83 12.64 -5.52
CA GLY A 1169 11.96 12.13 -6.89
C GLY A 1169 13.27 11.36 -7.13
N TYR A 1170 14.41 11.88 -6.67
CA TYR A 1170 15.68 11.12 -6.66
C TYR A 1170 15.52 9.81 -5.90
N GLY A 1171 14.81 9.86 -4.77
CA GLY A 1171 14.60 8.71 -3.92
C GLY A 1171 13.84 7.59 -4.58
N TYR A 1172 12.66 7.92 -5.08
CA TYR A 1172 11.82 7.01 -5.83
C TYR A 1172 12.58 6.43 -7.03
N TYR A 1173 13.28 7.28 -7.79
CA TYR A 1173 14.16 6.84 -8.88
C TYR A 1173 15.19 5.81 -8.38
N SER A 1174 15.92 6.13 -7.31
CA SER A 1174 17.04 5.33 -6.81
C SER A 1174 16.58 3.95 -6.31
N ALA A 1175 15.48 3.91 -5.55
CA ALA A 1175 14.85 2.68 -5.08
C ALA A 1175 14.41 1.80 -6.26
N GLU A 1176 13.65 2.37 -7.21
CA GLU A 1176 13.07 1.58 -8.30
C GLU A 1176 14.07 1.20 -9.39
N TYR A 1177 15.17 1.95 -9.55
CA TYR A 1177 16.22 1.64 -10.53
C TYR A 1177 16.74 0.20 -10.42
N THR A 1178 16.81 -0.33 -9.20
CA THR A 1178 17.21 -1.73 -8.91
C THR A 1178 16.03 -2.66 -8.57
N GLY A 1179 14.78 -2.20 -8.73
CA GLY A 1179 13.60 -2.91 -8.23
C GLY A 1179 13.61 -3.07 -6.70
N GLY A 1180 14.17 -2.10 -5.96
CA GLY A 1180 14.26 -2.11 -4.49
C GLY A 1180 15.48 -2.82 -3.90
N ARG A 1181 16.53 -3.13 -4.67
CA ARG A 1181 17.68 -3.93 -4.22
C ARG A 1181 18.91 -3.09 -3.89
N THR A 1182 19.08 -2.78 -2.61
CA THR A 1182 20.32 -2.21 -2.06
C THR A 1182 21.47 -3.25 -2.07
N PRO A 1183 22.75 -2.84 -2.25
CA PRO A 1183 23.29 -1.49 -2.30
C PRO A 1183 23.55 -0.94 -3.72
N TYR A 1184 22.94 -1.51 -4.77
CA TYR A 1184 23.28 -1.18 -6.17
C TYR A 1184 22.59 0.08 -6.72
N ALA A 1185 21.82 0.76 -5.88
CA ALA A 1185 21.06 1.95 -6.22
C ALA A 1185 21.97 3.19 -6.43
N PRO A 1186 21.55 4.16 -7.27
CA PRO A 1186 22.21 5.46 -7.41
C PRO A 1186 22.41 6.15 -6.06
N THR A 1187 23.61 6.72 -5.87
CA THR A 1187 24.03 7.39 -4.64
C THR A 1187 24.10 8.89 -4.85
N THR A 1188 24.02 9.69 -3.78
CA THR A 1188 24.16 11.14 -3.88
C THR A 1188 25.45 11.59 -4.56
N THR A 1189 26.53 10.80 -4.43
CA THR A 1189 27.83 11.03 -5.06
C THR A 1189 27.82 10.85 -6.58
N ASN A 1190 27.07 9.88 -7.11
CA ASN A 1190 26.98 9.63 -8.54
C ASN A 1190 25.73 10.23 -9.20
N TRP A 1191 24.81 10.77 -8.39
CA TRP A 1191 23.53 11.28 -8.86
C TRP A 1191 23.60 12.27 -10.03
N PRO A 1192 24.53 13.24 -10.10
CA PRO A 1192 24.61 14.14 -11.27
C PRO A 1192 24.78 13.39 -12.61
N VAL A 1193 25.49 12.26 -12.61
CA VAL A 1193 25.68 11.42 -13.80
C VAL A 1193 24.39 10.68 -14.16
N TYR A 1194 23.71 10.10 -13.16
CA TYR A 1194 22.44 9.40 -13.37
C TYR A 1194 21.36 10.38 -13.81
N HIS A 1195 21.11 11.45 -13.04
CA HIS A 1195 20.18 12.54 -13.36
C HIS A 1195 20.42 13.14 -14.74
N GLY A 1196 21.68 13.40 -15.09
CA GLY A 1196 22.06 13.91 -16.40
C GLY A 1196 21.64 12.98 -17.53
N ALA A 1197 21.81 11.66 -17.36
CA ALA A 1197 21.52 10.67 -18.40
C ALA A 1197 20.02 10.56 -18.72
N LEU A 1198 19.15 10.94 -17.77
CA LEU A 1198 17.68 10.95 -17.93
C LEU A 1198 17.18 12.06 -18.86
N ARG A 1199 18.05 13.00 -19.26
CA ARG A 1199 17.69 14.10 -20.18
C ARG A 1199 18.73 14.37 -21.26
N TRP A 1200 20.01 14.31 -20.94
CA TRP A 1200 21.10 14.68 -21.85
C TRP A 1200 21.68 13.43 -22.50
N ILE A 1201 20.96 12.90 -23.49
CA ILE A 1201 21.38 11.68 -24.19
C ILE A 1201 22.49 11.90 -25.24
N LEU A 1202 22.80 13.16 -25.60
CA LEU A 1202 23.97 13.49 -26.44
C LEU A 1202 25.20 13.72 -25.55
N PRO A 1203 26.36 13.07 -25.79
CA PRO A 1203 27.56 13.20 -24.95
C PRO A 1203 28.02 14.64 -24.73
N GLU A 1204 27.98 15.48 -25.78
CA GLU A 1204 28.39 16.87 -25.69
C GLU A 1204 27.47 17.69 -24.77
N GLN A 1205 26.16 17.53 -24.92
CA GLN A 1205 25.16 18.16 -24.04
C GLN A 1205 25.28 17.63 -22.60
N PHE A 1206 25.54 16.34 -22.43
CA PHE A 1206 25.74 15.72 -21.12
C PHE A 1206 26.94 16.34 -20.41
N ILE A 1207 28.11 16.41 -21.06
CA ILE A 1207 29.31 17.03 -20.48
C ILE A 1207 29.02 18.50 -20.16
N GLU A 1208 28.45 19.26 -21.09
CA GLU A 1208 28.14 20.68 -20.90
C GLU A 1208 27.25 20.94 -19.68
N ASN A 1209 26.18 20.14 -19.51
CA ASN A 1209 25.15 20.37 -18.48
C ASN A 1209 25.41 19.64 -17.15
N VAL A 1210 26.31 18.65 -17.10
CA VAL A 1210 26.62 17.88 -15.88
C VAL A 1210 27.97 18.27 -15.27
N THR A 1211 28.92 18.78 -16.06
CA THR A 1211 30.25 19.20 -15.55
C THR A 1211 30.40 20.71 -15.31
N SER A 1212 29.49 21.53 -15.84
CA SER A 1212 29.45 22.97 -15.55
C SER A 1212 28.70 23.27 -14.24
N PRO A 1213 29.28 24.06 -13.31
CA PRO A 1213 28.67 24.39 -12.02
C PRO A 1213 27.62 25.51 -12.07
#